data_AF-F0ZLN0-F1
#
_entry.id   AF-F0ZLN0-F1
#
_cell.length_a   1.000
_cell.length_b   1.000
_cell.length_c   1.000
_cell.angle_alpha   90.00
_cell.angle_beta   90.00
_cell.angle_gamma   90.00
#
_symmetry.space_group_name_H-M   'P 1'
#
loop_
_entity.id
_entity.type
_entity.pdbx_description
1 polymer ?
#
loop_
_entity_poly.entity_id
_entity_poly.type
_entity_poly.pdbx_seq_one_letter_code
_entity_poly.pdbx_strand_id
1 'polypeptide(L)'
;MVHGYGKCKISLLLSGDYNDMGYNFMMNDARIRTERILGIDTIFYKNLEESTALAEWAIEDSIKRGANLIIVSSAIHTNLGLNYAIKYKDLDVFWFIRGRVKPAGEPLEKVKLFNFSSNVLHYALGYFSGLMSKTGVVGFVAPGPPGSGVANTNSFFLGARAANESIQFVSAFTGSWLNPELAYKTSEFLQANGADYLGNSQDDFSVQNAIIAHGSMGLGATGFPNSKIYGATVGVSYVTNWTEIFVKYAQEVNTDTWVPETYNTSFADGGSLSMDIFSYHVPIDIQNKVNNMIEKLKNDSFTPFKCDPLFKTYNTTLMPGTDCLDDTYLRTTNTLIPYKNFKDFGFYSIPIEFVDYPPALKVGVTVVSGISIFLCFVAMILVIIFRHAKIIRSASPIFCILILLGCVVIFCACIIFSQTPTKETCRTRIWLLSVGFTIFLGNLLVKNWRIWLLFDNPKLKKRTITNWKLYPWVTAILAIDILLLGLWTGLGNIRSESRTGVDDLSNYEYHDVCTNDNAGDVMLYILLVFHGLKLLMACFISFKIKTVDIEEFNESKPISTSIYLITFCLFIVIPLMISPQSDASKTSIICICSIFVTLLSIIILFGSKFYKMATKGLALNETFATSTKSSSFSLSLEKEEKADTKREDELKRSHSSSNHASRLAHFTSDDSDDEETKPKYEVEQTEPEQNLNNENPAESSPTENNSEPIAEKDV
;
A
#
# COMPACT_ATOMS: atom_id res chain seq x y z
N MET A 1 -37.10 -35.13 -41.52
CA MET A 1 -38.40 -34.44 -41.33
C MET A 1 -39.33 -35.37 -40.57
N VAL A 2 -40.44 -34.86 -39.99
CA VAL A 2 -41.34 -35.57 -39.04
C VAL A 2 -40.67 -35.75 -37.67
N HIS A 3 -41.13 -35.18 -36.54
CA HIS A 3 -42.13 -34.12 -36.30
C HIS A 3 -41.54 -33.03 -35.37
N GLY A 4 -42.30 -31.97 -35.06
CA GLY A 4 -41.77 -30.74 -34.43
C GLY A 4 -41.46 -30.83 -32.93
N TYR A 5 -40.45 -30.07 -32.50
CA TYR A 5 -40.04 -29.94 -31.10
C TYR A 5 -40.63 -28.67 -30.45
N GLY A 6 -41.13 -28.79 -29.21
CA GLY A 6 -41.14 -27.70 -28.23
C GLY A 6 -42.27 -26.64 -28.31
N LYS A 7 -43.28 -26.75 -27.45
CA LYS A 7 -43.97 -25.58 -26.85
C LYS A 7 -43.16 -24.97 -25.70
N CYS A 8 -42.33 -25.76 -25.02
CA CYS A 8 -41.62 -25.36 -23.81
C CYS A 8 -40.42 -24.46 -24.14
N LYS A 9 -40.29 -23.35 -23.40
CA LYS A 9 -39.19 -22.40 -23.44
C LYS A 9 -38.74 -22.12 -22.00
N ILE A 10 -37.51 -22.51 -21.68
CA ILE A 10 -36.97 -22.41 -20.32
C ILE A 10 -36.42 -21.01 -20.07
N SER A 11 -36.63 -20.47 -18.86
CA SER A 11 -35.81 -19.38 -18.33
C SER A 11 -35.11 -19.80 -17.04
N LEU A 12 -33.78 -19.66 -16.97
CA LEU A 12 -32.97 -20.00 -15.81
C LEU A 12 -32.49 -18.75 -15.08
N LEU A 13 -32.86 -18.62 -13.81
CA LEU A 13 -32.50 -17.49 -12.95
C LEU A 13 -31.43 -17.96 -11.95
N LEU A 14 -30.17 -17.53 -12.17
CA LEU A 14 -29.01 -17.80 -11.31
C LEU A 14 -28.78 -16.66 -10.32
N SER A 15 -28.33 -16.96 -9.11
CA SER A 15 -28.03 -15.91 -8.12
C SER A 15 -26.66 -15.29 -8.33
N GLY A 16 -25.62 -16.12 -8.56
CA GLY A 16 -24.27 -15.67 -8.92
C GLY A 16 -23.96 -15.83 -10.41
N ASP A 17 -22.67 -15.77 -10.77
CA ASP A 17 -22.17 -16.01 -12.14
C ASP A 17 -21.92 -17.51 -12.39
N TYR A 18 -22.20 -17.99 -13.60
CA TYR A 18 -21.87 -19.37 -14.01
C TYR A 18 -20.35 -19.60 -14.16
N ASN A 19 -19.53 -18.55 -14.06
CA ASN A 19 -18.08 -18.64 -13.99
C ASN A 19 -17.56 -19.15 -12.62
N ASP A 20 -18.46 -19.41 -11.64
CA ASP A 20 -18.11 -20.01 -10.34
C ASP A 20 -17.44 -21.39 -10.45
N MET A 21 -17.61 -22.09 -11.58
CA MET A 21 -17.20 -23.49 -11.75
C MET A 21 -17.73 -24.34 -10.58
N GLY A 22 -18.99 -24.12 -10.22
CA GLY A 22 -19.68 -24.73 -9.09
C GLY A 22 -21.17 -24.87 -9.35
N TYR A 23 -22.00 -24.40 -8.43
CA TYR A 23 -23.45 -24.56 -8.49
C TYR A 23 -24.09 -23.83 -9.69
N ASN A 24 -23.70 -22.58 -9.93
CA ASN A 24 -24.27 -21.77 -11.03
C ASN A 24 -23.78 -22.29 -12.39
N PHE A 25 -22.52 -22.74 -12.49
CA PHE A 25 -22.00 -23.46 -13.66
C PHE A 25 -22.87 -24.68 -13.97
N MET A 26 -23.08 -25.59 -13.01
CA MET A 26 -23.80 -26.85 -13.28
C MET A 26 -25.28 -26.64 -13.60
N MET A 27 -25.92 -25.62 -13.04
CA MET A 27 -27.27 -25.22 -13.44
C MET A 27 -27.31 -24.68 -14.89
N ASN A 28 -26.31 -23.90 -15.32
CA ASN A 28 -26.21 -23.42 -16.70
C ASN A 28 -25.84 -24.52 -17.71
N ASP A 29 -24.93 -25.44 -17.35
CA ASP A 29 -24.59 -26.61 -18.16
C ASP A 29 -25.82 -27.51 -18.40
N ALA A 30 -26.64 -27.73 -17.36
CA ALA A 30 -27.92 -28.43 -17.49
C ALA A 30 -28.89 -27.71 -18.44
N ARG A 31 -28.98 -26.37 -18.43
CA ARG A 31 -29.76 -25.60 -19.43
C ARG A 31 -29.23 -25.85 -20.84
N ILE A 32 -27.93 -25.68 -21.08
CA ILE A 32 -27.28 -25.84 -22.40
C ILE A 32 -27.46 -27.26 -22.94
N ARG A 33 -27.39 -28.27 -22.07
CA ARG A 33 -27.65 -29.67 -22.44
C ARG A 33 -29.12 -29.90 -22.76
N THR A 34 -30.05 -29.36 -21.97
CA THR A 34 -31.51 -29.49 -22.21
C THR A 34 -31.92 -28.82 -23.52
N GLU A 35 -31.42 -27.61 -23.77
CA GLU A 35 -31.51 -26.85 -25.03
C GLU A 35 -31.08 -27.72 -26.24
N ARG A 36 -29.94 -28.39 -26.13
CA ARG A 36 -29.42 -29.31 -27.18
C ARG A 36 -30.21 -30.62 -27.31
N ILE A 37 -30.69 -31.20 -26.21
CA ILE A 37 -31.39 -32.50 -26.18
C ILE A 37 -32.82 -32.37 -26.71
N LEU A 38 -33.52 -31.28 -26.36
CA LEU A 38 -34.93 -31.06 -26.72
C LEU A 38 -35.14 -30.10 -27.89
N GLY A 39 -34.08 -29.45 -28.40
CA GLY A 39 -34.19 -28.49 -29.50
C GLY A 39 -35.07 -27.27 -29.17
N ILE A 40 -35.06 -26.84 -27.91
CA ILE A 40 -35.90 -25.74 -27.39
C ILE A 40 -35.10 -24.46 -27.19
N ASP A 41 -35.75 -23.32 -27.42
CA ASP A 41 -35.27 -22.01 -26.98
C ASP A 41 -35.08 -21.99 -25.46
N THR A 42 -34.03 -21.32 -24.99
CA THR A 42 -33.90 -20.98 -23.57
C THR A 42 -33.45 -19.53 -23.34
N ILE A 43 -33.65 -19.05 -22.11
CA ILE A 43 -33.23 -17.76 -21.58
C ILE A 43 -32.45 -18.04 -20.29
N PHE A 44 -31.49 -17.18 -19.94
CA PHE A 44 -30.89 -17.18 -18.61
C PHE A 44 -30.56 -15.76 -18.13
N TYR A 45 -30.47 -15.61 -16.82
CA TYR A 45 -29.99 -14.42 -16.12
C TYR A 45 -29.06 -14.85 -14.99
N LYS A 46 -28.14 -13.97 -14.60
CA LYS A 46 -27.14 -14.20 -13.54
C LYS A 46 -27.00 -12.97 -12.65
N ASN A 47 -26.25 -13.11 -11.56
CA ASN A 47 -25.99 -12.02 -10.60
C ASN A 47 -27.27 -11.46 -9.94
N LEU A 48 -28.36 -12.24 -9.91
CA LEU A 48 -29.66 -11.80 -9.38
C LEU A 48 -29.66 -11.60 -7.86
N GLU A 49 -28.59 -11.96 -7.16
CA GLU A 49 -28.42 -11.65 -5.73
C GLU A 49 -27.99 -10.20 -5.45
N GLU A 50 -27.47 -9.48 -6.45
CA GLU A 50 -27.09 -8.07 -6.33
C GLU A 50 -28.29 -7.15 -6.11
N SER A 51 -29.50 -7.54 -6.57
CA SER A 51 -30.71 -6.72 -6.43
C SER A 51 -32.01 -7.51 -6.62
N THR A 52 -32.93 -7.38 -5.67
CA THR A 52 -34.31 -7.90 -5.79
C THR A 52 -35.03 -7.34 -7.01
N ALA A 53 -34.81 -6.07 -7.36
CA ALA A 53 -35.44 -5.44 -8.53
C ALA A 53 -34.89 -6.01 -9.85
N LEU A 54 -33.62 -6.45 -9.88
CA LEU A 54 -33.06 -7.16 -11.03
C LEU A 54 -33.68 -8.56 -11.15
N ALA A 55 -33.89 -9.26 -10.04
CA ALA A 55 -34.57 -10.55 -10.01
C ALA A 55 -36.06 -10.44 -10.44
N GLU A 56 -36.77 -9.39 -10.00
CA GLU A 56 -38.14 -9.09 -10.45
C GLU A 56 -38.19 -8.84 -11.96
N TRP A 57 -37.34 -7.94 -12.46
CA TRP A 57 -37.22 -7.66 -13.89
C TRP A 57 -36.89 -8.92 -14.70
N ALA A 58 -36.00 -9.79 -14.21
CA ALA A 58 -35.66 -11.04 -14.89
C ALA A 58 -36.84 -12.01 -14.99
N ILE A 59 -37.71 -12.08 -13.96
CA ILE A 59 -38.95 -12.87 -14.04
C ILE A 59 -39.92 -12.26 -15.06
N GLU A 60 -40.12 -10.94 -15.05
CA GLU A 60 -41.07 -10.29 -15.97
C GLU A 60 -40.59 -10.33 -17.43
N ASP A 61 -39.29 -10.13 -17.70
CA ASP A 61 -38.74 -10.27 -19.05
C ASP A 61 -38.75 -11.73 -19.54
N SER A 62 -38.62 -12.72 -18.64
CA SER A 62 -38.82 -14.15 -18.96
C SER A 62 -40.22 -14.40 -19.54
N ILE A 63 -41.26 -13.96 -18.81
CA ILE A 63 -42.67 -14.16 -19.22
C ILE A 63 -42.95 -13.38 -20.51
N LYS A 64 -42.50 -12.12 -20.58
CA LYS A 64 -42.63 -11.25 -21.77
C LYS A 64 -41.98 -11.83 -23.03
N ARG A 65 -40.90 -12.60 -22.88
CA ARG A 65 -40.18 -13.29 -23.98
C ARG A 65 -40.70 -14.72 -24.23
N GLY A 66 -41.83 -15.08 -23.62
CA GLY A 66 -42.55 -16.33 -23.87
C GLY A 66 -41.96 -17.56 -23.16
N ALA A 67 -41.22 -17.38 -22.06
CA ALA A 67 -40.82 -18.53 -21.24
C ALA A 67 -42.01 -19.05 -20.42
N ASN A 68 -42.29 -20.34 -20.56
CA ASN A 68 -43.34 -21.07 -19.84
C ASN A 68 -42.78 -22.12 -18.87
N LEU A 69 -41.46 -22.26 -18.73
CA LEU A 69 -40.84 -22.97 -17.61
C LEU A 69 -39.75 -22.09 -16.96
N ILE A 70 -40.05 -21.52 -15.79
CA ILE A 70 -39.16 -20.62 -15.06
C ILE A 70 -38.48 -21.36 -13.91
N ILE A 71 -37.14 -21.44 -13.98
CA ILE A 71 -36.30 -22.14 -13.01
C ILE A 71 -35.64 -21.11 -12.09
N VAL A 72 -36.09 -21.03 -10.84
CA VAL A 72 -35.56 -20.13 -9.82
C VAL A 72 -34.54 -20.91 -8.98
N SER A 73 -33.25 -20.75 -9.29
CA SER A 73 -32.21 -21.69 -8.85
C SER A 73 -31.71 -21.50 -7.43
N SER A 74 -31.98 -20.35 -6.79
CA SER A 74 -31.37 -19.97 -5.51
C SER A 74 -32.38 -19.79 -4.38
N ALA A 75 -31.92 -20.05 -3.15
CA ALA A 75 -32.74 -20.05 -1.94
C ALA A 75 -33.13 -18.64 -1.47
N ILE A 76 -32.38 -17.61 -1.86
CA ILE A 76 -32.72 -16.21 -1.57
C ILE A 76 -33.92 -15.73 -2.40
N HIS A 77 -34.10 -16.30 -3.60
CA HIS A 77 -35.18 -15.95 -4.53
C HIS A 77 -36.44 -16.81 -4.34
N THR A 78 -36.45 -17.78 -3.42
CA THR A 78 -37.58 -18.69 -3.16
C THR A 78 -38.90 -17.94 -2.98
N ASN A 79 -38.92 -16.96 -2.08
CA ASN A 79 -40.14 -16.19 -1.77
C ASN A 79 -40.58 -15.32 -2.95
N LEU A 80 -39.62 -14.77 -3.71
CA LEU A 80 -39.92 -13.96 -4.89
C LEU A 80 -40.54 -14.81 -6.00
N GLY A 81 -39.93 -15.95 -6.32
CA GLY A 81 -40.46 -16.91 -7.28
C GLY A 81 -41.85 -17.42 -6.90
N LEU A 82 -42.09 -17.68 -5.61
CA LEU A 82 -43.42 -18.09 -5.12
C LEU A 82 -44.46 -16.98 -5.25
N ASN A 83 -44.13 -15.74 -4.89
CA ASN A 83 -45.03 -14.60 -5.06
C ASN A 83 -45.40 -14.38 -6.54
N TYR A 84 -44.42 -14.52 -7.44
CA TYR A 84 -44.64 -14.41 -8.88
C TYR A 84 -45.41 -15.62 -9.46
N ALA A 85 -45.22 -16.82 -8.92
CA ALA A 85 -46.03 -17.99 -9.26
C ALA A 85 -47.50 -17.83 -8.82
N ILE A 86 -47.78 -17.17 -7.69
CA ILE A 86 -49.14 -16.78 -7.29
C ILE A 86 -49.70 -15.71 -8.24
N LYS A 87 -48.92 -14.66 -8.55
CA LYS A 87 -49.28 -13.56 -9.47
C LYS A 87 -49.67 -14.04 -10.88
N TYR A 88 -49.08 -15.15 -11.34
CA TYR A 88 -49.26 -15.70 -12.69
C TYR A 88 -49.86 -17.11 -12.72
N LYS A 89 -50.53 -17.56 -11.65
CA LYS A 89 -51.10 -18.93 -11.56
C LYS A 89 -52.10 -19.28 -12.66
N ASP A 90 -52.83 -18.28 -13.16
CA ASP A 90 -53.82 -18.41 -14.22
C ASP A 90 -53.21 -18.41 -15.64
N LEU A 91 -51.91 -18.13 -15.79
CA LEU A 91 -51.20 -18.20 -17.07
C LEU A 91 -50.65 -19.59 -17.34
N ASP A 92 -50.20 -19.82 -18.58
CA ASP A 92 -49.45 -21.03 -18.94
C ASP A 92 -47.95 -20.87 -18.67
N VAL A 93 -47.62 -20.71 -17.38
CA VAL A 93 -46.25 -20.59 -16.87
C VAL A 93 -46.07 -21.57 -15.72
N PHE A 94 -45.13 -22.50 -15.89
CA PHE A 94 -44.70 -23.49 -14.92
C PHE A 94 -43.42 -23.06 -14.23
N TRP A 95 -43.23 -23.48 -12.98
CA TRP A 95 -42.19 -22.97 -12.10
C TRP A 95 -41.44 -24.11 -11.42
N PHE A 96 -40.11 -24.06 -11.45
CA PHE A 96 -39.24 -24.95 -10.69
C PHE A 96 -38.36 -24.14 -9.74
N ILE A 97 -38.75 -24.10 -8.46
CA ILE A 97 -38.24 -23.11 -7.50
C ILE A 97 -37.45 -23.84 -6.40
N ARG A 98 -36.21 -23.41 -6.13
CA ARG A 98 -35.45 -23.90 -4.96
C ARG A 98 -36.24 -23.57 -3.69
N GLY A 99 -36.57 -24.56 -2.87
CA GLY A 99 -37.46 -24.38 -1.73
C GLY A 99 -37.88 -25.70 -1.08
N ARG A 100 -38.59 -25.60 0.06
CA ARG A 100 -39.05 -26.78 0.84
C ARG A 100 -40.56 -26.82 1.08
N VAL A 101 -41.20 -25.66 1.24
CA VAL A 101 -42.61 -25.53 1.64
C VAL A 101 -43.29 -24.51 0.73
N LYS A 102 -44.49 -24.83 0.23
CA LYS A 102 -45.35 -23.89 -0.50
C LYS A 102 -46.16 -23.03 0.49
N PRO A 103 -46.54 -21.79 0.17
CA PRO A 103 -47.45 -20.99 1.00
C PRO A 103 -48.77 -21.74 1.26
N ALA A 104 -49.27 -21.67 2.49
CA ALA A 104 -50.52 -22.34 2.85
C ALA A 104 -51.74 -21.61 2.25
N GLY A 105 -52.71 -22.38 1.75
CA GLY A 105 -53.99 -21.86 1.23
C GLY A 105 -54.04 -21.55 -0.28
N GLU A 106 -52.91 -21.53 -0.98
CA GLU A 106 -52.85 -21.25 -2.43
C GLU A 106 -52.59 -22.53 -3.25
N PRO A 107 -53.48 -22.93 -4.19
CA PRO A 107 -53.31 -24.11 -5.03
C PRO A 107 -52.28 -23.87 -6.15
N LEU A 108 -51.01 -23.91 -5.79
CA LEU A 108 -49.88 -23.74 -6.71
C LEU A 108 -49.57 -25.03 -7.48
N GLU A 109 -50.45 -25.38 -8.42
CA GLU A 109 -50.36 -26.62 -9.22
C GLU A 109 -49.20 -26.57 -10.22
N LYS A 110 -49.04 -25.47 -10.96
CA LYS A 110 -47.95 -25.26 -11.92
C LYS A 110 -46.56 -25.03 -11.27
N VAL A 111 -46.41 -25.32 -9.98
CA VAL A 111 -45.16 -25.14 -9.22
C VAL A 111 -44.62 -26.47 -8.71
N LYS A 112 -43.36 -26.75 -9.03
CA LYS A 112 -42.51 -27.74 -8.37
C LYS A 112 -41.49 -27.04 -7.49
N LEU A 113 -41.22 -27.61 -6.32
CA LEU A 113 -40.11 -27.16 -5.47
C LEU A 113 -38.90 -28.08 -5.63
N PHE A 114 -37.69 -27.58 -5.33
CA PHE A 114 -36.55 -28.46 -5.07
C PHE A 114 -35.75 -28.16 -3.80
N ASN A 115 -35.53 -29.20 -3.01
CA ASN A 115 -34.76 -29.19 -1.77
C ASN A 115 -33.33 -29.65 -2.05
N PHE A 116 -32.40 -28.70 -2.17
CA PHE A 116 -30.98 -28.99 -2.41
C PHE A 116 -30.28 -29.52 -1.15
N SER A 117 -29.58 -30.65 -1.24
CA SER A 117 -28.78 -31.25 -0.16
C SER A 117 -27.46 -31.82 -0.69
N SER A 118 -26.33 -31.42 -0.11
CA SER A 118 -25.02 -32.04 -0.38
C SER A 118 -24.52 -32.93 0.77
N ASN A 119 -25.27 -33.05 1.89
CA ASN A 119 -24.87 -33.82 3.09
C ASN A 119 -24.37 -35.23 2.79
N VAL A 120 -25.06 -35.98 1.91
CA VAL A 120 -24.68 -37.34 1.50
C VAL A 120 -23.32 -37.37 0.76
N LEU A 121 -23.02 -36.33 -0.02
CA LEU A 121 -21.78 -36.19 -0.77
C LEU A 121 -20.62 -35.74 0.14
N HIS A 122 -20.88 -34.84 1.09
CA HIS A 122 -19.89 -34.50 2.12
C HIS A 122 -19.56 -35.71 3.01
N TYR A 123 -20.53 -36.56 3.33
CA TYR A 123 -20.28 -37.84 4.01
C TYR A 123 -19.41 -38.79 3.15
N ALA A 124 -19.68 -38.90 1.84
CA ALA A 124 -18.86 -39.70 0.93
C ALA A 124 -17.42 -39.16 0.79
N LEU A 125 -17.25 -37.83 0.68
CA LEU A 125 -15.93 -37.18 0.71
C LEU A 125 -15.21 -37.40 2.04
N GLY A 126 -15.90 -37.27 3.17
CA GLY A 126 -15.35 -37.54 4.49
C GLY A 126 -14.86 -38.98 4.62
N TYR A 127 -15.65 -39.95 4.15
CA TYR A 127 -15.27 -41.36 4.13
C TYR A 127 -14.04 -41.63 3.24
N PHE A 128 -13.95 -40.99 2.07
CA PHE A 128 -12.73 -41.00 1.26
C PHE A 128 -11.52 -40.43 2.02
N SER A 129 -11.65 -39.27 2.67
CA SER A 129 -10.58 -38.62 3.43
C SER A 129 -10.12 -39.44 4.64
N GLY A 130 -11.04 -40.06 5.38
CA GLY A 130 -10.69 -40.93 6.50
C GLY A 130 -9.98 -42.23 6.10
N LEU A 131 -10.10 -42.67 4.84
CA LEU A 131 -9.32 -43.76 4.26
C LEU A 131 -7.96 -43.32 3.69
N MET A 132 -7.85 -42.06 3.26
CA MET A 132 -6.67 -41.52 2.57
C MET A 132 -5.70 -40.73 3.47
N SER A 133 -6.15 -40.29 4.65
CA SER A 133 -5.34 -39.54 5.62
C SER A 133 -4.17 -40.36 6.15
N LYS A 134 -2.99 -39.75 6.17
CA LYS A 134 -1.72 -40.26 6.68
C LYS A 134 -1.38 -39.66 8.03
N THR A 135 -1.80 -38.43 8.31
CA THR A 135 -1.64 -37.79 9.63
C THR A 135 -2.64 -38.32 10.65
N GLY A 136 -3.76 -38.90 10.19
CA GLY A 136 -4.89 -39.26 11.03
C GLY A 136 -5.73 -38.06 11.45
N VAL A 137 -5.53 -36.90 10.82
CA VAL A 137 -6.27 -35.66 11.04
C VAL A 137 -6.84 -35.20 9.71
N VAL A 138 -8.16 -34.95 9.67
CA VAL A 138 -8.82 -34.30 8.53
C VAL A 138 -9.63 -33.11 9.05
N GLY A 139 -10.11 -32.25 8.16
CA GLY A 139 -10.85 -31.07 8.60
C GLY A 139 -11.83 -30.49 7.60
N PHE A 140 -12.39 -29.34 7.95
CA PHE A 140 -13.42 -28.68 7.15
C PHE A 140 -13.44 -27.16 7.31
N VAL A 141 -13.56 -26.45 6.19
CA VAL A 141 -13.65 -24.97 6.15
C VAL A 141 -15.04 -24.55 5.68
N ALA A 142 -15.82 -23.91 6.55
CA ALA A 142 -17.20 -23.51 6.27
C ALA A 142 -17.41 -22.00 6.48
N PRO A 143 -18.52 -21.42 5.99
CA PRO A 143 -18.92 -20.05 6.33
C PRO A 143 -19.21 -19.87 7.82
N GLY A 144 -19.65 -20.95 8.48
CA GLY A 144 -20.13 -20.94 9.86
C GLY A 144 -21.66 -20.87 9.95
N PRO A 145 -22.21 -20.74 11.17
CA PRO A 145 -23.64 -20.57 11.39
C PRO A 145 -24.13 -19.15 11.02
N PRO A 146 -25.40 -18.98 10.62
CA PRO A 146 -26.43 -20.01 10.56
C PRO A 146 -26.52 -20.74 9.20
N GLY A 147 -26.74 -22.06 9.24
CA GLY A 147 -27.16 -22.84 8.08
C GLY A 147 -26.27 -24.01 7.67
N SER A 148 -26.37 -24.42 6.40
CA SER A 148 -25.91 -25.72 5.90
C SER A 148 -24.41 -25.98 5.97
N GLY A 149 -23.56 -24.96 6.19
CA GLY A 149 -22.13 -25.17 6.46
C GLY A 149 -21.90 -26.08 7.68
N VAL A 150 -22.71 -25.94 8.73
CA VAL A 150 -22.67 -26.79 9.94
C VAL A 150 -23.14 -28.22 9.61
N ALA A 151 -24.19 -28.37 8.82
CA ALA A 151 -24.71 -29.67 8.37
C ALA A 151 -23.68 -30.46 7.52
N ASN A 152 -23.04 -29.77 6.59
CA ASN A 152 -22.01 -30.33 5.70
C ASN A 152 -20.74 -30.70 6.50
N THR A 153 -20.31 -29.85 7.43
CA THR A 153 -19.19 -30.11 8.37
C THR A 153 -19.44 -31.38 9.18
N ASN A 154 -20.61 -31.46 9.84
CA ASN A 154 -21.02 -32.64 10.61
C ASN A 154 -21.08 -33.90 9.73
N SER A 155 -21.66 -33.80 8.53
CA SER A 155 -21.77 -34.94 7.60
C SER A 155 -20.40 -35.48 7.17
N PHE A 156 -19.45 -34.59 6.87
CA PHE A 156 -18.07 -34.96 6.52
C PHE A 156 -17.33 -35.61 7.70
N PHE A 157 -17.45 -35.04 8.90
CA PHE A 157 -16.89 -35.63 10.13
C PHE A 157 -17.40 -37.06 10.35
N LEU A 158 -18.72 -37.29 10.24
CA LEU A 158 -19.31 -38.62 10.41
C LEU A 158 -18.81 -39.61 9.34
N GLY A 159 -18.64 -39.16 8.09
CA GLY A 159 -18.04 -39.95 7.02
C GLY A 159 -16.60 -40.37 7.33
N ALA A 160 -15.75 -39.41 7.74
CA ALA A 160 -14.35 -39.68 8.09
C ALA A 160 -14.23 -40.63 9.29
N ARG A 161 -15.07 -40.45 10.31
CA ARG A 161 -15.15 -41.34 11.47
C ARG A 161 -15.61 -42.76 11.11
N ALA A 162 -16.51 -42.90 10.13
CA ALA A 162 -16.96 -44.21 9.63
C ALA A 162 -15.90 -44.94 8.79
N ALA A 163 -14.90 -44.23 8.27
CA ALA A 163 -13.70 -44.83 7.69
C ALA A 163 -12.64 -45.18 8.75
N ASN A 164 -12.48 -44.32 9.76
CA ASN A 164 -11.50 -44.49 10.85
C ASN A 164 -12.03 -43.86 12.15
N GLU A 165 -12.43 -44.69 13.12
CA GLU A 165 -12.95 -44.21 14.41
C GLU A 165 -11.92 -43.44 15.25
N SER A 166 -10.62 -43.58 14.96
CA SER A 166 -9.55 -42.87 15.67
C SER A 166 -9.24 -41.48 15.09
N ILE A 167 -9.82 -41.14 13.93
CA ILE A 167 -9.53 -39.90 13.20
C ILE A 167 -9.75 -38.67 14.11
N GLN A 168 -8.85 -37.70 14.00
CA GLN A 168 -9.04 -36.37 14.55
C GLN A 168 -9.71 -35.49 13.49
N PHE A 169 -10.56 -34.58 13.95
CA PHE A 169 -11.32 -33.68 13.09
C PHE A 169 -11.14 -32.23 13.54
N VAL A 170 -10.79 -31.35 12.60
CA VAL A 170 -10.62 -29.91 12.87
C VAL A 170 -11.50 -29.05 11.97
N SER A 171 -12.17 -28.03 12.52
CA SER A 171 -12.98 -27.09 11.74
C SER A 171 -12.69 -25.64 12.09
N ALA A 172 -12.92 -24.76 11.12
CA ALA A 172 -12.89 -23.32 11.31
C ALA A 172 -13.87 -22.64 10.34
N PHE A 173 -14.34 -21.45 10.72
CA PHE A 173 -15.35 -20.68 10.01
C PHE A 173 -14.80 -19.38 9.42
N THR A 174 -15.15 -19.07 8.17
CA THR A 174 -14.72 -17.88 7.43
C THR A 174 -15.66 -16.68 7.59
N GLY A 175 -16.89 -16.85 8.11
CA GLY A 175 -17.89 -15.79 8.19
C GLY A 175 -18.48 -15.35 6.84
N SER A 176 -18.05 -15.94 5.73
CA SER A 176 -18.52 -15.65 4.36
C SER A 176 -18.62 -16.94 3.54
N TRP A 177 -19.50 -16.95 2.54
CA TRP A 177 -19.55 -18.00 1.51
C TRP A 177 -18.46 -17.82 0.44
N LEU A 178 -18.00 -16.58 0.24
CA LEU A 178 -16.98 -16.19 -0.70
C LEU A 178 -16.02 -15.21 -0.03
N ASN A 179 -14.80 -15.67 0.28
CA ASN A 179 -13.65 -14.85 0.64
C ASN A 179 -12.38 -15.69 0.38
N PRO A 180 -11.83 -15.67 -0.86
CA PRO A 180 -10.75 -16.56 -1.26
C PRO A 180 -9.51 -16.50 -0.35
N GLU A 181 -9.10 -15.29 0.04
CA GLU A 181 -7.93 -15.07 0.89
C GLU A 181 -8.12 -15.64 2.30
N LEU A 182 -9.29 -15.37 2.92
CA LEU A 182 -9.63 -15.90 4.23
C LEU A 182 -9.85 -17.42 4.20
N ALA A 183 -10.47 -17.96 3.16
CA ALA A 183 -10.63 -19.40 2.97
C ALA A 183 -9.29 -20.11 2.79
N TYR A 184 -8.36 -19.52 2.02
CA TYR A 184 -6.99 -20.03 1.86
C TYR A 184 -6.25 -20.03 3.20
N LYS A 185 -6.23 -18.90 3.93
CA LYS A 185 -5.51 -18.79 5.21
C LYS A 185 -6.12 -19.63 6.33
N THR A 186 -7.45 -19.77 6.37
CA THR A 186 -8.12 -20.73 7.25
C THR A 186 -7.68 -22.16 6.96
N SER A 187 -7.46 -22.49 5.68
CA SER A 187 -6.98 -23.81 5.26
C SER A 187 -5.51 -24.04 5.62
N GLU A 188 -4.64 -23.04 5.49
CA GLU A 188 -3.26 -23.11 6.01
C GLU A 188 -3.23 -23.31 7.54
N PHE A 189 -4.13 -22.63 8.27
CA PHE A 189 -4.26 -22.78 9.71
C PHE A 189 -4.74 -24.18 10.14
N LEU A 190 -5.69 -24.80 9.43
CA LEU A 190 -6.11 -26.18 9.71
C LEU A 190 -5.02 -27.20 9.35
N GLN A 191 -4.27 -26.97 8.26
CA GLN A 191 -3.10 -27.80 7.90
C GLN A 191 -1.96 -27.68 8.92
N ALA A 192 -1.71 -26.49 9.46
CA ALA A 192 -0.78 -26.27 10.58
C ALA A 192 -1.22 -26.97 11.88
N ASN A 193 -2.51 -27.30 12.01
CA ASN A 193 -3.06 -28.15 13.08
C ASN A 193 -3.13 -29.65 12.68
N GLY A 194 -2.47 -30.04 11.59
CA GLY A 194 -2.20 -31.43 11.20
C GLY A 194 -3.10 -32.01 10.11
N ALA A 195 -4.14 -31.29 9.65
CA ALA A 195 -5.08 -31.82 8.67
C ALA A 195 -4.44 -32.03 7.29
N ASP A 196 -4.50 -33.25 6.74
CA ASP A 196 -3.99 -33.56 5.39
C ASP A 196 -5.08 -33.70 4.31
N TYR A 197 -6.36 -33.67 4.71
CA TYR A 197 -7.51 -33.48 3.83
C TYR A 197 -8.48 -32.46 4.43
N LEU A 198 -8.96 -31.52 3.60
CA LEU A 198 -10.00 -30.56 3.97
C LEU A 198 -11.21 -30.67 3.05
N GLY A 199 -12.38 -30.94 3.64
CA GLY A 199 -13.67 -30.61 3.02
C GLY A 199 -13.98 -29.12 3.14
N ASN A 200 -14.99 -28.64 2.44
CA ASN A 200 -15.47 -27.27 2.60
C ASN A 200 -16.92 -27.08 2.13
N SER A 201 -17.42 -25.86 2.34
CA SER A 201 -18.63 -25.32 1.71
C SER A 201 -18.44 -23.83 1.41
N GLN A 202 -17.31 -23.49 0.79
CA GLN A 202 -17.08 -22.17 0.18
C GLN A 202 -17.55 -22.24 -1.28
N ASP A 203 -17.93 -21.09 -1.85
CA ASP A 203 -18.35 -20.98 -3.25
C ASP A 203 -17.15 -20.81 -4.22
N ASP A 204 -15.93 -21.10 -3.77
CA ASP A 204 -14.68 -21.00 -4.52
C ASP A 204 -13.69 -22.15 -4.21
N PHE A 205 -12.55 -22.19 -4.93
CA PHE A 205 -11.57 -23.30 -4.85
C PHE A 205 -10.40 -23.09 -3.88
N SER A 206 -10.41 -22.05 -3.04
CA SER A 206 -9.24 -21.63 -2.26
C SER A 206 -8.80 -22.65 -1.21
N VAL A 207 -9.74 -23.45 -0.70
CA VAL A 207 -9.45 -24.56 0.23
C VAL A 207 -8.72 -25.70 -0.49
N GLN A 208 -9.14 -26.02 -1.72
CA GLN A 208 -8.46 -26.99 -2.58
C GLN A 208 -7.07 -26.49 -2.99
N ASN A 209 -6.97 -25.21 -3.39
CA ASN A 209 -5.69 -24.57 -3.71
C ASN A 209 -4.70 -24.67 -2.55
N ALA A 210 -5.13 -24.36 -1.31
CA ALA A 210 -4.27 -24.43 -0.13
C ALA A 210 -3.79 -25.85 0.19
N ILE A 211 -4.64 -26.86 0.02
CA ILE A 211 -4.29 -28.27 0.23
C ILE A 211 -3.27 -28.75 -0.82
N ILE A 212 -3.49 -28.38 -2.09
CA ILE A 212 -2.61 -28.77 -3.21
C ILE A 212 -1.25 -28.04 -3.12
N ALA A 213 -1.24 -26.76 -2.73
CA ALA A 213 -0.02 -25.97 -2.57
C ALA A 213 0.92 -26.52 -1.49
N HIS A 214 0.37 -27.07 -0.40
CA HIS A 214 1.12 -27.75 0.66
C HIS A 214 1.39 -29.25 0.36
N GLY A 215 1.16 -29.70 -0.88
CA GLY A 215 1.55 -31.03 -1.36
C GLY A 215 0.58 -32.17 -1.00
N SER A 216 -0.60 -31.85 -0.47
CA SER A 216 -1.67 -32.81 -0.18
C SER A 216 -2.70 -32.89 -1.30
N MET A 217 -3.59 -33.89 -1.26
CA MET A 217 -4.53 -34.17 -2.36
C MET A 217 -5.88 -33.48 -2.11
N GLY A 218 -6.30 -32.64 -3.06
CA GLY A 218 -7.53 -31.86 -2.98
C GLY A 218 -8.82 -32.67 -3.12
N LEU A 219 -9.96 -32.07 -2.76
CA LEU A 219 -11.30 -32.64 -2.88
C LEU A 219 -12.23 -31.69 -3.64
N GLY A 220 -12.90 -32.16 -4.68
CA GLY A 220 -13.89 -31.34 -5.39
C GLY A 220 -15.19 -31.23 -4.61
N ALA A 221 -15.55 -30.02 -4.17
CA ALA A 221 -16.62 -29.77 -3.20
C ALA A 221 -17.58 -28.64 -3.60
N THR A 222 -17.50 -28.11 -4.83
CA THR A 222 -18.39 -27.05 -5.34
C THR A 222 -19.59 -27.59 -6.14
N GLY A 223 -19.63 -28.89 -6.41
CA GLY A 223 -20.59 -29.52 -7.33
C GLY A 223 -20.13 -29.62 -8.79
N PHE A 224 -18.90 -29.16 -9.09
CA PHE A 224 -18.24 -29.31 -10.38
C PHE A 224 -17.11 -30.36 -10.30
N PRO A 225 -16.78 -31.07 -11.39
CA PRO A 225 -15.61 -31.94 -11.47
C PRO A 225 -14.30 -31.14 -11.47
N ASN A 226 -13.79 -30.79 -10.28
CA ASN A 226 -12.52 -30.10 -10.05
C ASN A 226 -11.32 -30.76 -10.76
N SER A 227 -11.41 -32.06 -11.03
CA SER A 227 -10.47 -32.83 -11.87
C SER A 227 -10.16 -32.16 -13.23
N LYS A 228 -11.09 -31.39 -13.80
CA LYS A 228 -10.92 -30.66 -15.07
C LYS A 228 -10.00 -29.44 -14.97
N ILE A 229 -9.78 -28.91 -13.76
CA ILE A 229 -8.94 -27.73 -13.50
C ILE A 229 -7.61 -28.15 -12.89
N TYR A 230 -7.66 -29.07 -11.91
CA TYR A 230 -6.53 -29.46 -11.08
C TYR A 230 -5.91 -30.81 -11.48
N GLY A 231 -6.49 -31.50 -12.46
CA GLY A 231 -6.05 -32.82 -12.92
C GLY A 231 -6.05 -33.84 -11.78
N ALA A 232 -5.01 -34.67 -11.75
CA ALA A 232 -4.86 -35.77 -10.79
C ALA A 232 -4.53 -35.32 -9.35
N THR A 233 -4.32 -34.02 -9.09
CA THR A 233 -4.07 -33.51 -7.73
C THR A 233 -5.32 -33.46 -6.85
N VAL A 234 -6.51 -33.57 -7.46
CA VAL A 234 -7.79 -33.76 -6.76
C VAL A 234 -8.13 -35.25 -6.75
N GLY A 235 -8.36 -35.82 -5.57
CA GLY A 235 -8.56 -37.26 -5.38
C GLY A 235 -9.89 -37.76 -5.93
N VAL A 236 -10.96 -37.03 -5.65
CA VAL A 236 -12.31 -37.21 -6.19
C VAL A 236 -13.09 -35.89 -6.04
N SER A 237 -14.12 -35.68 -6.86
CA SER A 237 -15.05 -34.56 -6.73
C SER A 237 -16.47 -35.07 -6.50
N TYR A 238 -17.33 -34.32 -5.82
CA TYR A 238 -18.77 -34.49 -6.00
C TYR A 238 -19.28 -33.60 -7.14
N VAL A 239 -20.29 -34.08 -7.86
CA VAL A 239 -20.87 -33.37 -9.02
C VAL A 239 -22.39 -33.27 -8.87
N THR A 240 -22.97 -32.16 -9.32
CA THR A 240 -24.42 -31.99 -9.42
C THR A 240 -24.85 -31.97 -10.89
N ASN A 241 -25.80 -32.81 -11.28
CA ASN A 241 -26.27 -32.94 -12.67
C ASN A 241 -27.78 -32.68 -12.75
N TRP A 242 -28.16 -31.49 -13.21
CA TRP A 242 -29.57 -31.10 -13.31
C TRP A 242 -30.19 -31.40 -14.68
N THR A 243 -29.41 -31.97 -15.62
CA THR A 243 -29.82 -32.18 -17.02
C THR A 243 -31.08 -33.02 -17.13
N GLU A 244 -31.12 -34.17 -16.46
CA GLU A 244 -32.23 -35.12 -16.56
C GLU A 244 -33.51 -34.56 -15.93
N ILE A 245 -33.38 -33.77 -14.86
CA ILE A 245 -34.46 -33.09 -14.17
C ILE A 245 -35.05 -31.99 -15.08
N PHE A 246 -34.19 -31.17 -15.70
CA PHE A 246 -34.61 -30.11 -16.63
C PHE A 246 -35.26 -30.70 -17.90
N VAL A 247 -34.71 -31.79 -18.44
CA VAL A 247 -35.29 -32.52 -19.58
C VAL A 247 -36.66 -33.10 -19.22
N LYS A 248 -36.80 -33.81 -18.09
CA LYS A 248 -38.07 -34.35 -17.58
C LYS A 248 -39.12 -33.24 -17.48
N TYR A 249 -38.79 -32.13 -16.83
CA TYR A 249 -39.75 -31.06 -16.55
C TYR A 249 -40.11 -30.24 -17.78
N ALA A 250 -39.19 -30.04 -18.73
CA ALA A 250 -39.54 -29.48 -20.03
C ALA A 250 -40.38 -30.44 -20.89
N GLN A 251 -40.21 -31.76 -20.75
CA GLN A 251 -41.08 -32.76 -21.40
C GLN A 251 -42.49 -32.78 -20.77
N GLU A 252 -42.62 -32.67 -19.45
CA GLU A 252 -43.91 -32.55 -18.76
C GLU A 252 -44.70 -31.32 -19.24
N VAL A 253 -44.05 -30.15 -19.37
CA VAL A 253 -44.65 -28.92 -19.94
C VAL A 253 -45.01 -29.07 -21.43
N ASN A 254 -44.22 -29.82 -22.20
CA ASN A 254 -44.52 -30.09 -23.62
C ASN A 254 -45.67 -31.06 -23.86
N THR A 255 -46.06 -31.85 -22.85
CA THR A 255 -47.04 -32.94 -22.98
C THR A 255 -48.28 -32.76 -22.11
N ASP A 256 -48.38 -31.61 -21.42
CA ASP A 256 -49.46 -31.28 -20.47
C ASP A 256 -49.59 -32.34 -19.34
N THR A 257 -48.47 -32.97 -18.93
CA THR A 257 -48.41 -34.03 -17.90
C THR A 257 -47.84 -33.58 -16.54
N TRP A 258 -47.69 -32.27 -16.33
CA TRP A 258 -47.09 -31.69 -15.12
C TRP A 258 -47.87 -31.99 -13.84
N VAL A 259 -47.21 -32.62 -12.86
CA VAL A 259 -47.79 -32.93 -11.52
C VAL A 259 -47.10 -32.08 -10.43
N PRO A 260 -47.83 -31.49 -9.45
CA PRO A 260 -47.21 -30.63 -8.44
C PRO A 260 -46.42 -31.47 -7.40
N GLU A 261 -45.09 -31.52 -7.52
CA GLU A 261 -44.20 -32.29 -6.63
C GLU A 261 -43.10 -31.45 -5.96
N THR A 262 -42.44 -32.00 -4.93
CA THR A 262 -41.20 -31.47 -4.36
C THR A 262 -40.07 -32.44 -4.66
N TYR A 263 -39.13 -32.03 -5.52
CA TYR A 263 -37.93 -32.80 -5.82
C TYR A 263 -36.93 -32.68 -4.65
N ASN A 264 -36.50 -33.80 -4.09
CA ASN A 264 -35.33 -33.83 -3.20
C ASN A 264 -34.12 -34.28 -4.02
N THR A 265 -32.97 -33.65 -3.82
CA THR A 265 -31.74 -34.09 -4.48
C THR A 265 -31.36 -35.49 -4.04
N SER A 266 -31.41 -36.46 -4.95
CA SER A 266 -31.06 -37.86 -4.70
C SER A 266 -29.70 -38.23 -5.30
N PHE A 267 -29.06 -39.21 -4.68
CA PHE A 267 -27.78 -39.81 -5.08
C PHE A 267 -27.96 -41.18 -5.76
N ALA A 268 -29.20 -41.66 -5.89
CA ALA A 268 -29.55 -42.83 -6.69
C ALA A 268 -29.25 -42.63 -8.19
N ASP A 269 -29.25 -43.71 -8.97
CA ASP A 269 -29.02 -43.64 -10.41
C ASP A 269 -30.13 -42.82 -11.12
N GLY A 270 -29.74 -41.87 -11.98
CA GLY A 270 -30.64 -40.83 -12.54
C GLY A 270 -30.93 -39.67 -11.57
N GLY A 271 -30.28 -39.64 -10.40
CA GLY A 271 -30.36 -38.56 -9.43
C GLY A 271 -29.58 -37.31 -9.84
N SER A 272 -29.85 -36.19 -9.16
CA SER A 272 -29.16 -34.91 -9.38
C SER A 272 -27.76 -34.85 -8.77
N LEU A 273 -27.35 -35.86 -8.00
CA LEU A 273 -26.09 -35.92 -7.27
C LEU A 273 -25.26 -37.11 -7.77
N SER A 274 -23.95 -36.93 -7.95
CA SER A 274 -23.02 -38.00 -8.28
C SER A 274 -21.62 -37.73 -7.73
N MET A 275 -20.73 -38.73 -7.82
CA MET A 275 -19.29 -38.55 -7.63
C MET A 275 -18.60 -38.59 -9.00
N ASP A 276 -17.56 -37.77 -9.16
CA ASP A 276 -16.67 -37.78 -10.33
C ASP A 276 -15.74 -39.01 -10.31
N ILE A 277 -14.99 -39.21 -11.39
CA ILE A 277 -13.93 -40.21 -11.43
C ILE A 277 -12.86 -39.94 -10.36
N PHE A 278 -12.27 -41.02 -9.83
CA PHE A 278 -11.09 -40.91 -8.97
C PHE A 278 -9.86 -40.51 -9.79
N SER A 279 -8.96 -39.75 -9.16
CA SER A 279 -7.59 -39.59 -9.66
C SER A 279 -6.88 -40.94 -9.70
N TYR A 280 -6.03 -41.14 -10.72
CA TYR A 280 -5.20 -42.35 -10.85
C TYR A 280 -4.16 -42.49 -9.72
N HIS A 281 -3.96 -41.46 -8.89
CA HIS A 281 -3.16 -41.54 -7.66
C HIS A 281 -3.91 -42.15 -6.47
N VAL A 282 -5.23 -42.37 -6.54
CA VAL A 282 -6.01 -43.02 -5.48
C VAL A 282 -5.83 -44.56 -5.57
N PRO A 283 -5.39 -45.25 -4.51
CA PRO A 283 -5.25 -46.71 -4.49
C PRO A 283 -6.55 -47.43 -4.82
N ILE A 284 -6.47 -48.49 -5.64
CA ILE A 284 -7.65 -49.22 -6.14
C ILE A 284 -8.49 -49.87 -5.03
N ASP A 285 -7.88 -50.26 -3.91
CA ASP A 285 -8.61 -50.78 -2.75
C ASP A 285 -9.44 -49.68 -2.05
N ILE A 286 -8.94 -48.44 -2.03
CA ILE A 286 -9.66 -47.26 -1.52
C ILE A 286 -10.79 -46.89 -2.48
N GLN A 287 -10.54 -46.86 -3.80
CA GLN A 287 -11.62 -46.68 -4.78
C GLN A 287 -12.74 -47.70 -4.60
N ASN A 288 -12.39 -48.98 -4.41
CA ASN A 288 -13.35 -50.05 -4.17
C ASN A 288 -14.11 -49.89 -2.83
N LYS A 289 -13.43 -49.51 -1.74
CA LYS A 289 -14.08 -49.21 -0.44
C LYS A 289 -15.08 -48.04 -0.57
N VAL A 290 -14.69 -46.97 -1.25
CA VAL A 290 -15.53 -45.78 -1.43
C VAL A 290 -16.71 -46.08 -2.36
N ASN A 291 -16.51 -46.80 -3.47
CA ASN A 291 -17.61 -47.29 -4.32
C ASN A 291 -18.61 -48.17 -3.55
N ASN A 292 -18.12 -49.10 -2.73
CA ASN A 292 -18.97 -49.93 -1.85
C ASN A 292 -19.70 -49.13 -0.74
N MET A 293 -19.29 -47.89 -0.46
CA MET A 293 -20.04 -46.95 0.39
C MET A 293 -21.04 -46.15 -0.45
N ILE A 294 -20.66 -45.68 -1.64
CA ILE A 294 -21.51 -44.97 -2.59
C ILE A 294 -22.76 -45.80 -2.92
N GLU A 295 -22.61 -47.07 -3.31
CA GLU A 295 -23.75 -47.95 -3.64
C GLU A 295 -24.70 -48.18 -2.45
N LYS A 296 -24.24 -48.03 -1.20
CA LYS A 296 -25.12 -48.02 -0.02
C LYS A 296 -25.85 -46.69 0.13
N LEU A 297 -25.14 -45.58 -0.05
CA LEU A 297 -25.67 -44.22 0.04
C LEU A 297 -26.65 -43.87 -1.11
N LYS A 298 -26.67 -44.64 -2.21
CA LYS A 298 -27.73 -44.60 -3.23
C LYS A 298 -29.10 -45.05 -2.72
N ASN A 299 -29.15 -45.87 -1.66
CA ASN A 299 -30.41 -46.28 -1.04
C ASN A 299 -30.83 -45.22 -0.02
N ASP A 300 -31.92 -44.50 -0.29
CA ASP A 300 -32.47 -43.46 0.59
C ASP A 300 -32.79 -43.96 2.03
N SER A 301 -32.89 -45.27 2.24
CA SER A 301 -33.01 -45.86 3.59
C SER A 301 -31.73 -45.81 4.43
N PHE A 302 -30.56 -45.69 3.79
CA PHE A 302 -29.24 -45.68 4.44
C PHE A 302 -28.69 -44.25 4.49
N THR A 303 -29.10 -43.49 5.52
CA THR A 303 -28.72 -42.08 5.71
C THR A 303 -27.87 -41.88 6.97
N PRO A 304 -26.61 -42.39 7.02
CA PRO A 304 -25.78 -42.34 8.22
C PRO A 304 -25.45 -40.91 8.69
N PHE A 305 -25.48 -39.92 7.79
CA PHE A 305 -25.36 -38.49 8.12
C PHE A 305 -26.58 -37.91 8.87
N LYS A 306 -27.69 -38.66 8.98
CA LYS A 306 -28.88 -38.34 9.78
C LYS A 306 -29.11 -39.31 10.94
N CYS A 307 -28.79 -40.58 10.75
CA CYS A 307 -29.11 -41.69 11.66
C CYS A 307 -27.86 -42.26 12.36
N ASP A 308 -26.98 -41.39 12.87
CA ASP A 308 -25.77 -41.80 13.56
C ASP A 308 -26.02 -42.04 15.07
N PRO A 309 -25.54 -43.15 15.65
CA PRO A 309 -25.64 -43.42 17.09
C PRO A 309 -25.13 -42.29 18.01
N LEU A 310 -24.20 -41.44 17.56
CA LEU A 310 -23.72 -40.28 18.35
C LEU A 310 -24.84 -39.30 18.72
N PHE A 311 -25.88 -39.13 17.89
CA PHE A 311 -26.97 -38.19 18.19
C PHE A 311 -27.74 -38.55 19.47
N LYS A 312 -27.82 -39.84 19.82
CA LYS A 312 -28.37 -40.31 21.10
C LYS A 312 -27.48 -39.94 22.28
N THR A 313 -26.17 -40.00 22.12
CA THR A 313 -25.19 -39.71 23.18
C THR A 313 -25.22 -38.26 23.65
N TYR A 314 -25.60 -37.33 22.76
CA TYR A 314 -25.55 -35.89 23.00
C TYR A 314 -26.93 -35.23 23.08
N ASN A 315 -27.96 -35.98 23.49
CA ASN A 315 -29.33 -35.50 23.74
C ASN A 315 -29.91 -34.62 22.61
N THR A 316 -29.60 -34.99 21.36
CA THR A 316 -30.03 -34.23 20.18
C THR A 316 -31.48 -34.56 19.85
N THR A 317 -32.25 -33.60 19.30
CA THR A 317 -33.67 -33.80 18.98
C THR A 317 -33.87 -34.77 17.81
N LEU A 318 -34.05 -36.05 18.12
CA LEU A 318 -34.39 -37.11 17.17
C LEU A 318 -35.87 -37.08 16.78
N MET A 319 -36.19 -37.65 15.61
CA MET A 319 -37.56 -37.89 15.19
C MET A 319 -38.25 -38.96 16.07
N PRO A 320 -39.55 -38.81 16.43
CA PRO A 320 -40.24 -39.80 17.24
C PRO A 320 -40.23 -41.20 16.61
N GLY A 321 -39.76 -42.19 17.37
CA GLY A 321 -39.71 -43.59 16.94
C GLY A 321 -38.58 -43.95 15.98
N THR A 322 -37.61 -43.06 15.72
CA THR A 322 -36.41 -43.36 14.91
C THR A 322 -35.12 -42.93 15.61
N ASP A 323 -33.99 -43.39 15.06
CA ASP A 323 -32.65 -43.05 15.50
C ASP A 323 -32.07 -41.85 14.72
N CYS A 324 -32.92 -41.07 14.04
CA CYS A 324 -32.53 -40.10 13.02
C CYS A 324 -32.91 -38.65 13.36
N LEU A 325 -32.08 -37.70 12.89
CA LEU A 325 -32.42 -36.28 12.85
C LEU A 325 -33.39 -35.94 11.71
N ASP A 326 -34.28 -34.98 11.97
CA ASP A 326 -35.09 -34.33 10.94
C ASP A 326 -34.22 -33.49 9.96
N ASP A 327 -34.65 -33.37 8.69
CA ASP A 327 -33.94 -32.61 7.66
C ASP A 327 -33.93 -31.09 7.94
N THR A 328 -34.96 -30.56 8.60
CA THR A 328 -34.97 -29.17 9.05
C THR A 328 -33.96 -28.99 10.16
N TYR A 329 -34.04 -29.79 11.22
CA TYR A 329 -33.12 -29.70 12.37
C TYR A 329 -31.65 -29.84 11.95
N LEU A 330 -31.31 -30.82 11.11
CA LEU A 330 -29.95 -31.01 10.61
C LEU A 330 -29.39 -29.77 9.87
N ARG A 331 -30.26 -28.98 9.23
CA ARG A 331 -29.87 -27.78 8.44
C ARG A 331 -29.95 -26.47 9.21
N THR A 332 -30.81 -26.40 10.23
CA THR A 332 -31.02 -25.18 11.04
C THR A 332 -30.34 -25.24 12.39
N THR A 333 -29.71 -26.36 12.76
CA THR A 333 -28.77 -26.39 13.88
C THR A 333 -27.55 -25.54 13.57
N ASN A 334 -27.20 -24.67 14.50
CA ASN A 334 -25.97 -23.88 14.47
C ASN A 334 -24.85 -24.53 15.29
N THR A 335 -25.10 -25.72 15.85
CA THR A 335 -24.23 -26.43 16.78
C THR A 335 -23.61 -27.65 16.09
N LEU A 336 -22.29 -27.76 16.16
CA LEU A 336 -21.54 -28.95 15.72
C LEU A 336 -21.76 -30.13 16.68
N ILE A 337 -21.55 -31.36 16.20
CA ILE A 337 -21.63 -32.56 17.04
C ILE A 337 -20.47 -32.55 18.06
N PRO A 338 -20.73 -32.48 19.37
CA PRO A 338 -19.66 -32.43 20.36
C PRO A 338 -19.03 -33.81 20.51
N TYR A 339 -17.82 -34.02 19.98
CA TYR A 339 -17.13 -35.31 20.02
C TYR A 339 -15.68 -35.17 20.48
N LYS A 340 -15.16 -36.17 21.21
CA LYS A 340 -13.82 -36.11 21.85
C LYS A 340 -12.63 -35.89 20.91
N ASN A 341 -12.75 -36.29 19.63
CA ASN A 341 -11.73 -36.09 18.60
C ASN A 341 -12.06 -34.89 17.68
N PHE A 342 -13.13 -34.15 17.96
CA PHE A 342 -13.59 -33.01 17.16
C PHE A 342 -13.14 -31.71 17.85
N LYS A 343 -12.25 -30.97 17.21
CA LYS A 343 -11.73 -29.67 17.68
C LYS A 343 -12.18 -28.57 16.70
N ASP A 344 -13.27 -27.89 17.04
CA ASP A 344 -13.64 -26.66 16.37
C ASP A 344 -12.79 -25.49 16.87
N PHE A 345 -12.41 -24.59 15.96
CA PHE A 345 -11.73 -23.32 16.27
C PHE A 345 -12.68 -22.12 16.19
N GLY A 346 -13.92 -22.30 15.72
CA GLY A 346 -14.88 -21.22 15.52
C GLY A 346 -14.46 -20.31 14.37
N PHE A 347 -14.80 -19.02 14.46
CA PHE A 347 -14.44 -18.04 13.42
C PHE A 347 -12.95 -17.75 13.42
N TYR A 348 -12.30 -18.03 12.29
CA TYR A 348 -10.90 -17.68 12.05
C TYR A 348 -10.80 -16.27 11.47
N SER A 349 -9.85 -15.49 11.98
CA SER A 349 -9.43 -14.22 11.39
C SER A 349 -7.94 -14.31 11.01
N ILE A 350 -7.59 -13.74 9.86
CA ILE A 350 -6.18 -13.59 9.49
C ILE A 350 -5.53 -12.61 10.49
N PRO A 351 -4.38 -12.96 11.10
CA PRO A 351 -3.65 -12.03 11.95
C PRO A 351 -3.08 -10.89 11.09
N ILE A 352 -3.25 -9.66 11.56
CA ILE A 352 -2.80 -8.46 10.86
C ILE A 352 -1.28 -8.32 11.01
N GLU A 353 -0.55 -8.24 9.90
CA GLU A 353 0.93 -8.21 9.87
C GLU A 353 1.49 -6.82 9.53
N PHE A 354 2.59 -6.45 10.20
CA PHE A 354 3.28 -5.18 9.98
C PHE A 354 4.30 -5.31 8.85
N VAL A 355 4.11 -4.54 7.77
CA VAL A 355 5.07 -4.42 6.67
C VAL A 355 5.88 -3.14 6.85
N ASP A 356 7.21 -3.27 6.77
CA ASP A 356 8.19 -2.22 7.03
C ASP A 356 8.95 -1.85 5.74
N TYR A 357 9.59 -0.68 5.69
CA TYR A 357 10.34 -0.27 4.48
C TYR A 357 11.42 -1.32 4.11
N PRO A 358 11.59 -1.65 2.81
CA PRO A 358 12.49 -2.71 2.36
C PRO A 358 13.91 -2.61 2.96
N PRO A 359 14.49 -3.70 3.51
CA PRO A 359 15.81 -3.66 4.15
C PRO A 359 16.92 -3.09 3.26
N ALA A 360 16.84 -3.33 1.94
CA ALA A 360 17.76 -2.75 0.95
C ALA A 360 17.74 -1.21 0.93
N LEU A 361 16.56 -0.58 1.09
CA LEU A 361 16.41 0.87 1.17
C LEU A 361 17.02 1.40 2.48
N LYS A 362 16.68 0.77 3.62
CA LYS A 362 17.19 1.14 4.93
C LYS A 362 18.71 1.11 5.00
N VAL A 363 19.31 -0.02 4.62
CA VAL A 363 20.77 -0.22 4.63
C VAL A 363 21.44 0.68 3.60
N GLY A 364 20.92 0.73 2.36
CA GLY A 364 21.51 1.52 1.27
C GLY A 364 21.58 3.02 1.60
N VAL A 365 20.47 3.62 2.02
CA VAL A 365 20.42 5.05 2.40
C VAL A 365 21.33 5.32 3.61
N THR A 366 21.33 4.44 4.61
CA THR A 366 22.14 4.63 5.83
C THR A 366 23.64 4.57 5.54
N VAL A 367 24.09 3.61 4.73
CA VAL A 367 25.51 3.46 4.36
C VAL A 367 25.98 4.64 3.52
N VAL A 368 25.23 5.03 2.48
CA VAL A 368 25.64 6.13 1.58
C VAL A 368 25.61 7.48 2.30
N SER A 369 24.61 7.75 3.14
CA SER A 369 24.57 8.94 3.99
C SER A 369 25.73 8.95 5.00
N GLY A 370 26.03 7.82 5.65
CA GLY A 370 27.14 7.71 6.60
C GLY A 370 28.51 8.01 5.98
N ILE A 371 28.79 7.45 4.80
CA ILE A 371 30.00 7.75 4.02
C ILE A 371 30.05 9.25 3.65
N SER A 372 28.91 9.83 3.24
CA SER A 372 28.83 11.24 2.85
C SER A 372 29.05 12.18 4.04
N ILE A 373 28.54 11.83 5.23
CA ILE A 373 28.80 12.54 6.49
C ILE A 373 30.29 12.49 6.86
N PHE A 374 30.93 11.32 6.74
CA PHE A 374 32.37 11.18 6.98
C PHE A 374 33.19 12.08 6.03
N LEU A 375 32.85 12.11 4.74
CA LEU A 375 33.49 12.99 3.76
C LEU A 375 33.28 14.48 4.07
N CYS A 376 32.11 14.89 4.59
CA CYS A 376 31.89 16.24 5.10
C CYS A 376 32.79 16.57 6.30
N PHE A 377 32.98 15.66 7.27
CA PHE A 377 33.89 15.88 8.39
C PHE A 377 35.35 16.01 7.93
N VAL A 378 35.82 15.16 7.02
CA VAL A 378 37.16 15.29 6.41
C VAL A 378 37.31 16.64 5.69
N ALA A 379 36.31 17.07 4.92
CA ALA A 379 36.33 18.36 4.25
C ALA A 379 36.36 19.55 5.24
N MET A 380 35.63 19.49 6.35
CA MET A 380 35.67 20.52 7.40
C MET A 380 37.05 20.59 8.08
N ILE A 381 37.66 19.45 8.40
CA ILE A 381 39.02 19.37 8.97
C ILE A 381 40.04 20.00 8.01
N LEU A 382 39.98 19.69 6.71
CA LEU A 382 40.85 20.29 5.69
C LEU A 382 40.65 21.81 5.58
N VAL A 383 39.41 22.31 5.63
CA VAL A 383 39.12 23.76 5.62
C VAL A 383 39.68 24.46 6.87
N ILE A 384 39.68 23.80 8.03
CA ILE A 384 40.24 24.33 9.28
C ILE A 384 41.77 24.36 9.24
N ILE A 385 42.43 23.26 8.83
CA ILE A 385 43.89 23.16 8.73
C ILE A 385 44.43 24.19 7.74
N PHE A 386 43.89 24.22 6.52
CA PHE A 386 44.38 25.08 5.45
C PHE A 386 43.75 26.49 5.44
N ARG A 387 43.09 26.91 6.53
CA ARG A 387 42.35 28.19 6.64
C ARG A 387 43.15 29.44 6.25
N HIS A 388 44.47 29.41 6.43
CA HIS A 388 45.39 30.52 6.12
C HIS A 388 45.84 30.56 4.65
N ALA A 389 45.78 29.44 3.92
CA ALA A 389 46.22 29.36 2.53
C ALA A 389 45.34 30.22 1.62
N LYS A 390 45.93 30.95 0.66
CA LYS A 390 45.24 31.97 -0.16
C LYS A 390 43.93 31.46 -0.80
N ILE A 391 43.90 30.21 -1.25
CA ILE A 391 42.75 29.53 -1.89
C ILE A 391 41.56 29.33 -0.93
N ILE A 392 41.82 29.06 0.35
CA ILE A 392 40.79 28.79 1.37
C ILE A 392 40.43 30.09 2.12
N ARG A 393 41.41 30.98 2.34
CA ARG A 393 41.23 32.30 2.94
C ARG A 393 40.27 33.18 2.11
N SER A 394 40.40 33.21 0.77
CA SER A 394 39.48 33.95 -0.10
C SER A 394 38.05 33.40 -0.07
N ALA A 395 37.90 32.06 -0.06
CA ALA A 395 36.62 31.37 0.03
C ALA A 395 35.84 31.60 1.34
N SER A 396 36.43 32.30 2.31
CA SER A 396 35.87 32.63 3.63
C SER A 396 35.55 31.36 4.47
N PRO A 397 36.54 30.82 5.22
CA PRO A 397 36.48 29.47 5.81
C PRO A 397 35.24 29.17 6.65
N ILE A 398 34.74 30.14 7.42
CA ILE A 398 33.55 30.00 8.27
C ILE A 398 32.30 29.64 7.46
N PHE A 399 32.07 30.31 6.32
CA PHE A 399 30.94 29.97 5.44
C PHE A 399 31.09 28.57 4.82
N CYS A 400 32.33 28.16 4.51
CA CYS A 400 32.59 26.80 4.01
C CYS A 400 32.24 25.73 5.06
N ILE A 401 32.54 25.97 6.34
CA ILE A 401 32.18 25.08 7.45
C ILE A 401 30.64 25.05 7.63
N LEU A 402 29.97 26.20 7.60
CA LEU A 402 28.51 26.27 7.70
C LEU A 402 27.81 25.52 6.55
N ILE A 403 28.29 25.65 5.31
CA ILE A 403 27.78 24.91 4.15
C ILE A 403 27.91 23.39 4.38
N LEU A 404 29.06 22.92 4.83
CA LEU A 404 29.30 21.49 5.11
C LEU A 404 28.47 20.97 6.31
N LEU A 405 28.24 21.80 7.33
CA LEU A 405 27.34 21.48 8.43
C LEU A 405 25.88 21.30 7.94
N GLY A 406 25.41 22.17 7.04
CA GLY A 406 24.11 22.03 6.39
C GLY A 406 24.00 20.69 5.63
N CYS A 407 25.03 20.30 4.88
CA CYS A 407 25.09 19.00 4.22
C CYS A 407 24.99 17.82 5.21
N VAL A 408 25.74 17.84 6.32
CA VAL A 408 25.68 16.81 7.36
C VAL A 408 24.25 16.67 7.91
N VAL A 409 23.57 17.78 8.19
CA VAL A 409 22.18 17.77 8.68
C VAL A 409 21.21 17.18 7.64
N ILE A 410 21.39 17.47 6.34
CA ILE A 410 20.60 16.86 5.25
C ILE A 410 20.84 15.33 5.18
N PHE A 411 22.09 14.87 5.29
CA PHE A 411 22.38 13.43 5.28
C PHE A 411 21.81 12.73 6.52
N CYS A 412 21.85 13.35 7.70
CA CYS A 412 21.16 12.86 8.89
C CYS A 412 19.64 12.79 8.67
N ALA A 413 19.03 13.78 8.02
CA ALA A 413 17.61 13.74 7.66
C ALA A 413 17.28 12.52 6.79
N CYS A 414 18.10 12.23 5.76
CA CYS A 414 17.91 11.08 4.87
C CYS A 414 17.90 9.74 5.64
N ILE A 415 18.75 9.59 6.67
CA ILE A 415 18.76 8.39 7.53
C ILE A 415 17.44 8.26 8.30
N ILE A 416 16.93 9.34 8.90
CA ILE A 416 15.66 9.33 9.67
C ILE A 416 14.43 9.20 8.75
N PHE A 417 14.54 9.60 7.48
CA PHE A 417 13.52 9.36 6.46
C PHE A 417 13.41 7.87 6.08
N SER A 418 14.51 7.12 6.02
CA SER A 418 14.48 5.69 5.65
C SER A 418 14.15 4.73 6.81
N GLN A 419 14.21 5.17 8.06
CA GLN A 419 13.75 4.38 9.21
C GLN A 419 12.23 4.35 9.32
N THR A 420 11.67 3.41 10.07
CA THR A 420 10.23 3.28 10.32
C THR A 420 9.63 4.57 10.93
N PRO A 421 8.42 4.98 10.53
CA PRO A 421 7.75 6.12 11.13
C PRO A 421 7.42 5.90 12.60
N THR A 422 7.59 6.94 13.40
CA THR A 422 7.20 7.04 14.80
C THR A 422 6.80 8.48 15.08
N LYS A 423 6.06 8.73 16.17
CA LYS A 423 5.63 10.08 16.54
C LYS A 423 6.77 11.12 16.50
N GLU A 424 7.95 10.76 17.01
CA GLU A 424 9.09 11.68 17.04
C GLU A 424 9.88 11.68 15.73
N THR A 425 10.12 10.53 15.07
CA THR A 425 10.81 10.53 13.76
C THR A 425 10.02 11.29 12.68
N CYS A 426 8.69 11.25 12.70
CA CYS A 426 7.84 12.05 11.80
C CYS A 426 8.09 13.56 11.93
N ARG A 427 8.31 14.06 13.15
CA ARG A 427 8.68 15.46 13.41
C ARG A 427 10.11 15.73 12.96
N THR A 428 11.06 14.89 13.40
CA THR A 428 12.50 15.05 13.14
C THR A 428 12.84 15.04 11.65
N ARG A 429 12.14 14.26 10.82
CA ARG A 429 12.29 14.21 9.35
C ARG A 429 12.26 15.60 8.70
N ILE A 430 11.15 16.33 8.87
CA ILE A 430 10.95 17.65 8.24
C ILE A 430 11.86 18.70 8.88
N TRP A 431 12.04 18.67 10.21
CA TRP A 431 12.94 19.58 10.92
C TRP A 431 14.37 19.50 10.39
N LEU A 432 14.98 18.31 10.34
CA LEU A 432 16.36 18.15 9.88
C LEU A 432 16.49 18.52 8.40
N LEU A 433 15.56 18.08 7.54
CA LEU A 433 15.64 18.38 6.10
C LEU A 433 15.52 19.89 5.82
N SER A 434 14.58 20.58 6.47
CA SER A 434 14.37 22.03 6.34
C SER A 434 15.57 22.83 6.88
N VAL A 435 16.00 22.57 8.12
CA VAL A 435 17.11 23.29 8.76
C VAL A 435 18.41 23.04 8.00
N GLY A 436 18.70 21.80 7.61
CA GLY A 436 19.88 21.45 6.82
C GLY A 436 19.91 22.17 5.47
N PHE A 437 18.79 22.16 4.74
CA PHE A 437 18.64 22.86 3.47
C PHE A 437 18.75 24.38 3.62
N THR A 438 18.17 24.96 4.67
CA THR A 438 18.28 26.40 4.97
C THR A 438 19.71 26.81 5.31
N ILE A 439 20.43 26.04 6.12
CA ILE A 439 21.84 26.30 6.41
C ILE A 439 22.68 26.19 5.12
N PHE A 440 22.46 25.14 4.33
CA PHE A 440 23.17 24.91 3.08
C PHE A 440 22.91 26.02 2.03
N LEU A 441 21.66 26.17 1.57
CA LEU A 441 21.29 27.13 0.53
C LEU A 441 21.41 28.59 1.00
N GLY A 442 21.08 28.89 2.27
CA GLY A 442 21.16 30.25 2.82
C GLY A 442 22.58 30.81 2.84
N ASN A 443 23.59 29.98 3.13
CA ASN A 443 24.99 30.40 3.05
C ASN A 443 25.45 30.61 1.60
N LEU A 444 24.99 29.79 0.64
CA LEU A 444 25.28 30.01 -0.79
C LEU A 444 24.63 31.30 -1.31
N LEU A 445 23.37 31.55 -0.94
CA LEU A 445 22.62 32.76 -1.26
C LEU A 445 23.32 34.02 -0.74
N VAL A 446 23.69 34.08 0.54
CA VAL A 446 24.34 35.25 1.13
C VAL A 446 25.78 35.46 0.60
N LYS A 447 26.51 34.38 0.25
CA LYS A 447 27.78 34.50 -0.47
C LYS A 447 27.61 35.11 -1.86
N ASN A 448 26.63 34.66 -2.65
CA ASN A 448 26.37 35.23 -3.98
C ASN A 448 25.83 36.68 -3.90
N TRP A 449 25.01 37.00 -2.90
CA TRP A 449 24.55 38.37 -2.62
C TRP A 449 25.73 39.33 -2.37
N ARG A 450 26.73 38.91 -1.59
CA ARG A 450 27.96 39.69 -1.34
C ARG A 450 28.70 40.04 -2.64
N ILE A 451 28.80 39.09 -3.55
CA ILE A 451 29.46 39.27 -4.86
C ILE A 451 28.65 40.26 -5.68
N TRP A 452 27.34 40.07 -5.80
CA TRP A 452 26.47 41.00 -6.55
C TRP A 452 26.57 42.45 -6.04
N LEU A 453 26.50 42.69 -4.72
CA LEU A 453 26.66 44.03 -4.13
C LEU A 453 28.02 44.71 -4.39
N LEU A 454 29.06 43.96 -4.78
CA LEU A 454 30.37 44.51 -5.11
C LEU A 454 30.44 45.00 -6.57
N PHE A 455 29.73 44.32 -7.48
CA PHE A 455 29.72 44.63 -8.91
C PHE A 455 28.56 45.55 -9.33
N ASP A 456 27.44 45.56 -8.60
CA ASP A 456 26.29 46.45 -8.83
C ASP A 456 26.55 47.88 -8.30
N ASN A 457 27.62 48.52 -8.79
CA ASN A 457 28.08 49.84 -8.36
C ASN A 457 28.48 50.71 -9.57
N PRO A 458 27.55 51.51 -10.13
CA PRO A 458 27.79 52.31 -11.34
C PRO A 458 28.79 53.47 -11.16
N LYS A 459 29.42 53.61 -9.98
CA LYS A 459 30.46 54.61 -9.69
C LYS A 459 31.79 54.01 -9.23
N LEU A 460 31.96 52.68 -9.32
CA LEU A 460 33.20 51.92 -9.01
C LEU A 460 33.91 52.28 -7.68
N LYS A 461 33.18 52.85 -6.70
CA LYS A 461 33.76 53.18 -5.39
C LYS A 461 34.13 51.90 -4.63
N LYS A 462 35.43 51.72 -4.33
CA LYS A 462 35.98 50.62 -3.52
C LYS A 462 35.20 50.48 -2.19
N ARG A 463 34.37 49.44 -2.06
CA ARG A 463 33.59 49.11 -0.86
C ARG A 463 34.07 47.80 -0.26
N THR A 464 34.73 47.87 0.90
CA THR A 464 35.17 46.70 1.66
C THR A 464 34.02 46.14 2.51
N ILE A 465 33.40 45.05 2.02
CA ILE A 465 32.32 44.35 2.74
C ILE A 465 32.92 43.21 3.58
N THR A 466 33.07 43.46 4.88
CA THR A 466 33.54 42.50 5.90
C THR A 466 32.50 41.42 6.21
N ASN A 467 32.94 40.18 6.38
CA ASN A 467 32.07 39.02 6.64
C ASN A 467 31.13 39.17 7.85
N TRP A 468 31.53 39.94 8.87
CA TRP A 468 30.68 40.31 10.01
C TRP A 468 29.32 40.93 9.62
N LYS A 469 29.24 41.65 8.51
CA LYS A 469 27.99 42.28 8.03
C LYS A 469 27.05 41.31 7.31
N LEU A 470 27.46 40.05 7.11
CA LEU A 470 26.69 39.02 6.41
C LEU A 470 26.04 38.02 7.37
N TYR A 471 26.66 37.72 8.51
CA TYR A 471 26.12 36.75 9.46
C TYR A 471 24.68 37.06 9.93
N PRO A 472 24.28 38.32 10.21
CA PRO A 472 22.90 38.64 10.57
C PRO A 472 21.85 38.18 9.56
N TRP A 473 22.19 38.18 8.25
CA TRP A 473 21.28 37.74 7.20
C TRP A 473 21.11 36.21 7.18
N VAL A 474 22.21 35.46 7.35
CA VAL A 474 22.15 33.99 7.47
C VAL A 474 21.35 33.57 8.71
N THR A 475 21.58 34.22 9.85
CA THR A 475 20.86 33.93 11.09
C THR A 475 19.38 34.33 11.02
N ALA A 476 19.03 35.44 10.35
CA ALA A 476 17.64 35.84 10.17
C ALA A 476 16.86 34.85 9.29
N ILE A 477 17.45 34.39 8.18
CA ILE A 477 16.84 33.37 7.30
C ILE A 477 16.61 32.06 8.07
N LEU A 478 17.58 31.64 8.90
CA LEU A 478 17.45 30.44 9.74
C LEU A 478 16.42 30.60 10.87
N ALA A 479 16.35 31.77 11.52
CA ALA A 479 15.38 32.05 12.57
C ALA A 479 13.93 32.00 12.05
N ILE A 480 13.68 32.48 10.82
CA ILE A 480 12.36 32.36 10.17
C ILE A 480 12.02 30.88 9.89
N ASP A 481 12.98 30.07 9.43
CA ASP A 481 12.78 28.64 9.18
C ASP A 481 12.40 27.88 10.47
N ILE A 482 13.12 28.14 11.55
CA ILE A 482 12.87 27.56 12.88
C ILE A 482 11.52 28.00 13.44
N LEU A 483 11.12 29.27 13.23
CA LEU A 483 9.82 29.78 13.65
C LEU A 483 8.67 29.09 12.89
N LEU A 484 8.80 28.92 11.57
CA LEU A 484 7.82 28.22 10.75
C LEU A 484 7.71 26.73 11.12
N LEU A 485 8.83 26.06 11.39
CA LEU A 485 8.86 24.68 11.88
C LEU A 485 8.25 24.55 13.29
N GLY A 486 8.48 25.55 14.16
CA GLY A 486 7.85 25.64 15.47
C GLY A 486 6.32 25.78 15.37
N LEU A 487 5.82 26.66 14.50
CA LEU A 487 4.40 26.79 14.22
C LEU A 487 3.81 25.52 13.61
N TRP A 488 4.48 24.89 12.65
CA TRP A 488 4.08 23.60 12.08
C TRP A 488 3.93 22.51 13.15
N THR A 489 4.86 22.44 14.10
CA THR A 489 4.87 21.43 15.18
C THR A 489 3.88 21.75 16.31
N GLY A 490 3.55 23.02 16.52
CA GLY A 490 2.62 23.49 17.56
C GLY A 490 1.16 23.59 17.11
N LEU A 491 0.91 23.80 15.81
CA LEU A 491 -0.44 23.90 15.23
C LEU A 491 -0.91 22.61 14.56
N GLY A 492 0.01 21.74 14.11
CA GLY A 492 -0.33 20.49 13.40
C GLY A 492 -0.24 19.25 14.29
N ASN A 493 -1.27 18.40 14.24
CA ASN A 493 -1.33 17.11 14.93
C ASN A 493 -0.49 16.02 14.23
N ILE A 494 0.83 16.22 14.21
CA ILE A 494 1.80 15.29 13.61
C ILE A 494 1.82 13.97 14.39
N ARG A 495 1.40 12.87 13.75
CA ARG A 495 1.36 11.53 14.33
C ARG A 495 1.88 10.46 13.37
N SER A 496 2.26 9.31 13.92
CA SER A 496 2.39 8.07 13.15
C SER A 496 1.02 7.38 13.14
N GLU A 497 0.58 6.86 12.01
CA GLU A 497 -0.70 6.20 11.84
C GLU A 497 -0.54 4.95 10.97
N SER A 498 -0.94 3.80 11.52
CA SER A 498 -0.97 2.52 10.81
C SER A 498 -2.09 2.51 9.77
N ARG A 499 -1.78 2.16 8.52
CA ARG A 499 -2.77 2.09 7.43
C ARG A 499 -2.64 0.80 6.61
N THR A 500 -3.78 0.22 6.26
CA THR A 500 -3.94 -0.89 5.31
C THR A 500 -4.32 -0.35 3.92
N GLY A 501 -4.18 -1.16 2.86
CA GLY A 501 -4.61 -0.78 1.49
C GLY A 501 -3.83 0.40 0.87
N VAL A 502 -2.63 0.69 1.41
CA VAL A 502 -1.64 1.61 0.84
C VAL A 502 -0.65 0.77 0.02
N ASP A 503 -0.02 1.31 -1.02
CA ASP A 503 1.09 0.65 -1.74
C ASP A 503 0.84 -0.80 -2.24
N ASP A 504 -0.40 -1.12 -2.67
CA ASP A 504 -0.86 -2.48 -3.03
C ASP A 504 -0.83 -3.53 -1.90
N LEU A 505 -0.72 -3.10 -0.62
CA LEU A 505 -0.85 -3.96 0.56
C LEU A 505 -2.23 -4.65 0.62
N SER A 506 -2.24 -5.92 1.06
CA SER A 506 -3.48 -6.67 1.28
C SER A 506 -4.35 -6.07 2.40
N ASN A 507 -5.57 -6.60 2.55
CA ASN A 507 -6.48 -6.19 3.62
C ASN A 507 -5.97 -6.51 5.04
N TYR A 508 -4.93 -7.34 5.14
CA TYR A 508 -4.39 -7.85 6.40
C TYR A 508 -2.94 -7.42 6.66
N GLU A 509 -2.35 -6.62 5.77
CA GLU A 509 -1.04 -5.99 5.96
C GLU A 509 -1.19 -4.50 6.25
N TYR A 510 -0.38 -3.96 7.15
CA TYR A 510 -0.35 -2.52 7.43
C TYR A 510 1.06 -1.95 7.44
N HIS A 511 1.16 -0.68 7.06
CA HIS A 511 2.39 0.11 7.14
C HIS A 511 2.12 1.40 7.94
N ASP A 512 3.06 1.82 8.77
CA ASP A 512 2.97 3.05 9.55
C ASP A 512 3.35 4.24 8.68
N VAL A 513 2.53 5.30 8.65
CA VAL A 513 2.81 6.52 7.87
C VAL A 513 2.76 7.77 8.73
N CYS A 514 3.56 8.79 8.37
CA CYS A 514 3.50 10.09 9.03
C CYS A 514 2.30 10.87 8.52
N THR A 515 1.36 11.19 9.42
CA THR A 515 0.14 11.95 9.11
C THR A 515 0.09 13.24 9.90
N ASN A 516 -0.73 14.16 9.42
CA ASN A 516 -0.87 15.52 9.92
C ASN A 516 -2.35 15.93 9.75
N ASP A 517 -2.73 17.09 10.28
CA ASP A 517 -4.06 17.67 10.05
C ASP A 517 -4.01 18.83 9.04
N ASN A 518 -5.20 19.31 8.64
CA ASN A 518 -5.35 20.41 7.69
C ASN A 518 -4.60 21.68 8.12
N ALA A 519 -4.45 21.95 9.42
CA ALA A 519 -3.75 23.13 9.92
C ALA A 519 -2.23 22.98 9.77
N GLY A 520 -1.70 21.82 10.14
CA GLY A 520 -0.31 21.44 9.91
C GLY A 520 0.03 21.39 8.42
N ASP A 521 -0.85 20.92 7.55
CA ASP A 521 -0.58 20.87 6.11
C ASP A 521 -0.52 22.26 5.48
N VAL A 522 -1.40 23.19 5.90
CA VAL A 522 -1.28 24.61 5.51
C VAL A 522 0.05 25.21 5.98
N MET A 523 0.52 24.89 7.19
CA MET A 523 1.85 25.31 7.65
C MET A 523 2.99 24.69 6.83
N LEU A 524 2.85 23.43 6.38
CA LEU A 524 3.84 22.76 5.52
C LEU A 524 3.91 23.40 4.12
N TYR A 525 2.77 23.80 3.54
CA TYR A 525 2.73 24.55 2.29
C TYR A 525 3.37 25.94 2.43
N ILE A 526 3.15 26.65 3.55
CA ILE A 526 3.80 27.94 3.83
C ILE A 526 5.33 27.78 3.93
N LEU A 527 5.81 26.72 4.61
CA LEU A 527 7.23 26.38 4.69
C LEU A 527 7.82 26.07 3.29
N LEU A 528 7.09 25.31 2.46
CA LEU A 528 7.49 25.01 1.09
C LEU A 528 7.60 26.27 0.21
N VAL A 529 6.66 27.21 0.34
CA VAL A 529 6.70 28.53 -0.34
C VAL A 529 7.92 29.33 0.12
N PHE A 530 8.24 29.34 1.42
CA PHE A 530 9.45 30.00 1.93
C PHE A 530 10.74 29.41 1.33
N HIS A 531 10.84 28.08 1.21
CA HIS A 531 11.96 27.42 0.51
C HIS A 531 12.01 27.75 -0.99
N GLY A 532 10.87 27.77 -1.68
CA GLY A 532 10.77 28.18 -3.07
C GLY A 532 11.25 29.62 -3.31
N LEU A 533 10.83 30.57 -2.47
CA LEU A 533 11.26 31.97 -2.56
C LEU A 533 12.77 32.14 -2.28
N LYS A 534 13.33 31.43 -1.28
CA LYS A 534 14.79 31.39 -1.04
C LYS A 534 15.56 30.90 -2.28
N LEU A 535 15.06 29.87 -2.94
CA LEU A 535 15.68 29.30 -4.16
C LEU A 535 15.57 30.23 -5.37
N LEU A 536 14.40 30.84 -5.61
CA LEU A 536 14.20 31.79 -6.71
C LEU A 536 15.13 33.02 -6.58
N MET A 537 15.29 33.56 -5.36
CA MET A 537 16.26 34.62 -5.08
C MET A 537 17.70 34.17 -5.34
N ALA A 538 18.06 32.95 -4.92
CA ALA A 538 19.38 32.38 -5.18
C ALA A 538 19.66 32.24 -6.68
N CYS A 539 18.69 31.79 -7.48
CA CYS A 539 18.81 31.72 -8.94
C CYS A 539 18.93 33.10 -9.59
N PHE A 540 18.12 34.09 -9.18
CA PHE A 540 18.17 35.45 -9.73
C PHE A 540 19.55 36.10 -9.54
N ILE A 541 20.13 35.99 -8.34
CA ILE A 541 21.45 36.55 -8.05
C ILE A 541 22.55 35.75 -8.79
N SER A 542 22.43 34.42 -8.84
CA SER A 542 23.35 33.55 -9.58
C SER A 542 23.37 33.82 -11.10
N PHE A 543 22.26 34.31 -11.65
CA PHE A 543 22.16 34.80 -13.02
C PHE A 543 22.85 36.16 -13.17
N LYS A 544 22.59 37.11 -12.26
CA LYS A 544 23.18 38.46 -12.28
C LYS A 544 24.71 38.46 -12.17
N ILE A 545 25.32 37.53 -11.44
CA ILE A 545 26.79 37.44 -11.31
C ILE A 545 27.48 36.63 -12.41
N LYS A 546 26.74 36.05 -13.36
CA LYS A 546 27.29 35.13 -14.39
C LYS A 546 28.34 35.78 -15.29
N THR A 547 28.29 37.09 -15.49
CA THR A 547 29.18 37.87 -16.38
C THR A 547 30.48 38.34 -15.70
N VAL A 548 30.72 37.98 -14.44
CA VAL A 548 31.88 38.46 -13.66
C VAL A 548 33.06 37.49 -13.80
N ASP A 549 33.85 37.68 -14.86
CA ASP A 549 35.05 36.88 -15.16
C ASP A 549 36.35 37.55 -14.66
N ILE A 550 36.54 37.56 -13.35
CA ILE A 550 37.78 37.98 -12.69
C ILE A 550 38.38 36.79 -11.94
N GLU A 551 39.67 36.49 -12.16
CA GLU A 551 40.31 35.29 -11.59
C GLU A 551 40.22 35.21 -10.06
N GLU A 552 40.31 36.36 -9.38
CA GLU A 552 40.19 36.48 -7.92
C GLU A 552 38.77 36.19 -7.38
N PHE A 553 37.74 36.22 -8.25
CA PHE A 553 36.34 35.95 -7.93
C PHE A 553 35.76 34.70 -8.60
N ASN A 554 36.62 33.84 -9.18
CA ASN A 554 36.26 32.58 -9.87
C ASN A 554 35.60 31.50 -8.96
N GLU A 555 35.21 31.85 -7.73
CA GLU A 555 34.33 31.04 -6.86
C GLU A 555 32.85 31.21 -7.21
N SER A 556 32.45 32.30 -7.89
CA SER A 556 31.05 32.55 -8.28
C SER A 556 30.47 31.41 -9.13
N LYS A 557 31.26 30.90 -10.09
CA LYS A 557 30.86 29.85 -11.04
C LYS A 557 30.40 28.56 -10.36
N PRO A 558 31.21 27.86 -9.53
CA PRO A 558 30.77 26.63 -8.87
C PRO A 558 29.59 26.84 -7.90
N ILE A 559 29.44 28.03 -7.28
CA ILE A 559 28.28 28.34 -6.45
C ILE A 559 27.01 28.43 -7.32
N SER A 560 27.05 29.21 -8.41
CA SER A 560 25.91 29.30 -9.34
C SER A 560 25.57 27.95 -9.98
N THR A 561 26.56 27.14 -10.38
CA THR A 561 26.33 25.78 -10.91
C THR A 561 25.63 24.87 -9.88
N SER A 562 26.02 24.96 -8.60
CA SER A 562 25.37 24.18 -7.53
C SER A 562 23.91 24.62 -7.32
N ILE A 563 23.64 25.94 -7.37
CA ILE A 563 22.27 26.48 -7.27
C ILE A 563 21.41 26.03 -8.45
N TYR A 564 21.92 26.04 -9.69
CA TYR A 564 21.18 25.53 -10.86
C TYR A 564 20.94 24.01 -10.78
N LEU A 565 21.89 23.23 -10.27
CA LEU A 565 21.71 21.78 -10.03
C LEU A 565 20.57 21.50 -9.04
N ILE A 566 20.55 22.21 -7.90
CA ILE A 566 19.48 22.10 -6.89
C ILE A 566 18.12 22.38 -7.52
N THR A 567 18.00 23.47 -8.29
CA THR A 567 16.76 23.86 -8.97
C THR A 567 16.32 22.85 -10.03
N PHE A 568 17.24 22.32 -10.83
CA PHE A 568 16.94 21.30 -11.83
C PHE A 568 16.43 20.00 -11.20
N CYS A 569 17.06 19.52 -10.12
CA CYS A 569 16.61 18.32 -9.43
C CYS A 569 15.26 18.53 -8.71
N LEU A 570 14.99 19.70 -8.12
CA LEU A 570 13.68 20.00 -7.53
C LEU A 570 12.57 20.08 -8.59
N PHE A 571 12.86 20.56 -9.80
CA PHE A 571 11.94 20.54 -10.93
C PHE A 571 11.57 19.11 -11.38
N ILE A 572 12.43 18.11 -11.12
CA ILE A 572 12.13 16.69 -11.38
C ILE A 572 11.40 16.04 -10.20
N VAL A 573 11.84 16.31 -8.96
CA VAL A 573 11.26 15.69 -7.75
C VAL A 573 9.82 16.10 -7.52
N ILE A 574 9.45 17.38 -7.72
CA ILE A 574 8.09 17.86 -7.43
C ILE A 574 7.02 17.13 -8.27
N PRO A 575 7.12 17.03 -9.61
CA PRO A 575 6.19 16.21 -10.41
C PRO A 575 6.16 14.73 -10.00
N LEU A 576 7.30 14.14 -9.64
CA LEU A 576 7.35 12.74 -9.17
C LEU A 576 6.59 12.54 -7.85
N MET A 577 6.62 13.51 -6.92
CA MET A 577 5.84 13.44 -5.67
C MET A 577 4.33 13.63 -5.87
N ILE A 578 3.90 14.17 -7.01
CA ILE A 578 2.48 14.33 -7.36
C ILE A 578 1.95 13.09 -8.11
N SER A 579 2.82 12.32 -8.76
CA SER A 579 2.46 11.05 -9.39
C SER A 579 1.96 10.04 -8.34
N PRO A 580 0.91 9.25 -8.61
CA PRO A 580 0.61 8.07 -7.80
C PRO A 580 1.81 7.13 -7.82
N GLN A 581 2.35 6.86 -6.64
CA GLN A 581 3.53 6.05 -6.36
C GLN A 581 3.46 5.52 -4.93
N SER A 582 4.11 4.40 -4.65
CA SER A 582 4.20 3.88 -3.29
C SER A 582 4.92 4.83 -2.33
N ASP A 583 4.51 4.93 -1.06
CA ASP A 583 5.19 5.68 0.00
C ASP A 583 6.64 5.21 0.19
N ALA A 584 6.92 3.92 -0.03
CA ALA A 584 8.29 3.41 -0.15
C ALA A 584 9.07 4.06 -1.32
N SER A 585 8.44 4.26 -2.47
CA SER A 585 9.03 4.96 -3.63
C SER A 585 9.19 6.46 -3.38
N LYS A 586 8.19 7.13 -2.77
CA LYS A 586 8.27 8.54 -2.37
C LYS A 586 9.48 8.78 -1.44
N THR A 587 9.61 7.94 -0.41
CA THR A 587 10.73 7.96 0.55
C THR A 587 12.08 7.72 -0.16
N SER A 588 12.12 6.75 -1.10
CA SER A 588 13.30 6.45 -1.91
C SER A 588 13.75 7.64 -2.76
N ILE A 589 12.82 8.27 -3.49
CA ILE A 589 13.11 9.42 -4.37
C ILE A 589 13.64 10.60 -3.56
N ILE A 590 12.98 10.94 -2.43
CA ILE A 590 13.44 12.02 -1.54
C ILE A 590 14.88 11.75 -1.08
N CYS A 591 15.17 10.57 -0.54
CA CYS A 591 16.50 10.23 -0.04
C CYS A 591 17.56 10.25 -1.16
N ILE A 592 17.31 9.57 -2.29
CA ILE A 592 18.27 9.44 -3.39
C ILE A 592 18.56 10.81 -4.02
N CYS A 593 17.54 11.62 -4.30
CA CYS A 593 17.74 12.95 -4.88
C CYS A 593 18.42 13.92 -3.90
N SER A 594 18.04 13.93 -2.62
CA SER A 594 18.72 14.76 -1.61
C SER A 594 20.18 14.37 -1.43
N ILE A 595 20.51 13.07 -1.41
CA ILE A 595 21.90 12.58 -1.34
C ILE A 595 22.68 13.02 -2.59
N PHE A 596 22.16 12.74 -3.79
CA PHE A 596 22.81 13.04 -5.06
C PHE A 596 23.12 14.54 -5.23
N VAL A 597 22.12 15.41 -5.00
CA VAL A 597 22.26 16.87 -5.12
C VAL A 597 23.28 17.41 -4.13
N THR A 598 23.23 16.94 -2.88
CA THR A 598 24.12 17.43 -1.81
C THR A 598 25.56 16.98 -2.06
N LEU A 599 25.79 15.71 -2.41
CA LEU A 599 27.11 15.16 -2.70
C LEU A 599 27.75 15.81 -3.94
N LEU A 600 27.00 15.94 -5.04
CA LEU A 600 27.50 16.57 -6.26
C LEU A 600 27.79 18.07 -6.06
N SER A 601 26.97 18.76 -5.25
CA SER A 601 27.25 20.15 -4.86
C SER A 601 28.54 20.28 -4.04
N ILE A 602 28.83 19.35 -3.11
CA ILE A 602 30.11 19.33 -2.37
C ILE A 602 31.28 19.16 -3.35
N ILE A 603 31.18 18.23 -4.30
CA ILE A 603 32.22 17.99 -5.32
C ILE A 603 32.47 19.26 -6.16
N ILE A 604 31.43 19.96 -6.59
CA ILE A 604 31.53 21.20 -7.36
C ILE A 604 32.18 22.34 -6.53
N LEU A 605 31.70 22.56 -5.30
CA LEU A 605 32.12 23.66 -4.43
C LEU A 605 33.52 23.51 -3.84
N PHE A 606 33.97 22.28 -3.60
CA PHE A 606 35.20 21.96 -2.88
C PHE A 606 36.22 21.14 -3.67
N GLY A 607 35.79 20.24 -4.55
CA GLY A 607 36.71 19.37 -5.31
C GLY A 607 37.71 20.16 -6.14
N SER A 608 37.25 21.22 -6.82
CA SER A 608 38.12 22.13 -7.58
C SER A 608 39.13 22.91 -6.72
N LYS A 609 38.85 23.13 -5.44
CA LYS A 609 39.74 23.78 -4.47
C LYS A 609 40.76 22.80 -3.91
N PHE A 610 40.31 21.64 -3.44
CA PHE A 610 41.20 20.59 -2.92
C PHE A 610 42.12 20.02 -4.01
N TYR A 611 41.66 19.87 -5.25
CA TYR A 611 42.50 19.47 -6.38
C TYR A 611 43.60 20.51 -6.67
N LYS A 612 43.26 21.81 -6.71
CA LYS A 612 44.26 22.90 -6.84
C LYS A 612 45.22 22.94 -5.66
N MET A 613 44.76 22.62 -4.46
CA MET A 613 45.57 22.55 -3.24
C MET A 613 46.52 21.35 -3.25
N ALA A 614 46.10 20.17 -3.72
CA ALA A 614 46.98 19.01 -3.88
C ALA A 614 48.03 19.24 -4.98
N THR A 615 47.59 19.68 -6.17
CA THR A 615 48.47 19.85 -7.33
C THR A 615 49.43 21.04 -7.25
N LYS A 616 49.04 22.15 -6.58
CA LYS A 616 49.93 23.32 -6.39
C LYS A 616 50.53 23.42 -4.98
N GLY A 617 49.97 22.74 -3.98
CA GLY A 617 50.51 22.71 -2.61
C GLY A 617 51.73 21.80 -2.47
N LEU A 618 51.96 20.86 -3.39
CA LEU A 618 53.22 20.13 -3.49
C LEU A 618 54.43 21.00 -3.86
N ALA A 619 54.19 22.21 -4.41
CA ALA A 619 55.22 23.22 -4.66
C ALA A 619 55.44 24.19 -3.48
N LEU A 620 54.80 23.98 -2.32
CA LEU A 620 54.85 24.91 -1.18
C LEU A 620 55.93 24.56 -0.12
N ASN A 621 56.78 23.57 -0.39
CA ASN A 621 57.90 23.23 0.49
C ASN A 621 59.02 24.29 0.52
N GLU A 622 59.19 25.11 -0.54
CA GLU A 622 60.22 26.16 -0.54
C GLU A 622 59.87 27.38 0.31
N THR A 623 58.59 27.60 0.65
CA THR A 623 58.16 28.80 1.39
C THR A 623 58.23 28.64 2.92
N PHE A 624 58.66 27.48 3.44
CA PHE A 624 58.92 27.26 4.87
C PHE A 624 60.42 27.32 5.23
N ALA A 625 61.30 27.57 4.26
CA ALA A 625 62.75 27.47 4.42
C ALA A 625 63.50 28.78 4.11
N THR A 626 63.07 29.92 4.66
CA THR A 626 63.94 31.10 4.89
C THR A 626 63.27 32.14 5.80
N SER A 627 63.54 32.05 7.10
CA SER A 627 63.32 33.15 8.05
C SER A 627 64.68 33.57 8.63
N THR A 628 65.49 34.19 7.79
CA THR A 628 66.81 34.71 8.18
C THR A 628 67.15 35.96 7.38
N LYS A 629 67.71 36.95 8.07
CA LYS A 629 68.04 38.29 7.56
C LYS A 629 69.12 38.22 6.47
N SER A 630 68.94 38.99 5.40
CA SER A 630 69.95 39.97 4.94
C SER A 630 69.32 40.99 3.97
N SER A 631 70.09 42.02 3.62
CA SER A 631 69.69 43.14 2.77
C SER A 631 70.39 43.12 1.41
N SER A 632 69.86 43.93 0.49
CA SER A 632 70.60 44.66 -0.57
C SER A 632 71.22 43.91 -1.76
N PHE A 633 71.42 44.69 -2.84
CA PHE A 633 72.43 44.53 -3.91
C PHE A 633 72.09 43.75 -5.22
N SER A 634 71.27 44.40 -6.06
CA SER A 634 71.57 44.78 -7.46
C SER A 634 71.88 43.77 -8.60
N LEU A 635 71.23 44.07 -9.75
CA LEU A 635 71.79 44.16 -11.12
C LEU A 635 72.33 42.93 -11.91
N SER A 636 72.00 43.00 -13.21
CA SER A 636 72.76 42.56 -14.41
C SER A 636 72.60 41.13 -14.95
N LEU A 637 73.00 40.97 -16.23
CA LEU A 637 72.92 39.80 -17.12
C LEU A 637 71.48 39.42 -17.53
N GLU A 638 70.96 39.67 -18.74
CA GLU A 638 71.50 39.83 -20.11
C GLU A 638 71.84 38.51 -20.86
N LYS A 639 71.15 38.27 -21.99
CA LYS A 639 71.30 37.14 -22.95
C LYS A 639 71.02 35.74 -22.36
N GLU A 640 70.78 34.69 -23.15
CA GLU A 640 70.44 34.56 -24.59
C GLU A 640 68.94 34.07 -24.66
N GLU A 641 68.28 33.70 -25.77
CA GLU A 641 68.68 33.22 -27.09
C GLU A 641 67.61 33.58 -28.15
N LYS A 642 67.98 33.60 -29.45
CA LYS A 642 67.02 33.64 -30.57
C LYS A 642 67.06 32.30 -31.31
N ALA A 643 65.90 31.72 -31.65
CA ALA A 643 65.71 31.08 -32.95
C ALA A 643 64.24 30.82 -33.34
N ASP A 644 63.99 31.02 -34.63
CA ASP A 644 63.08 30.33 -35.55
C ASP A 644 61.55 30.37 -35.50
N THR A 645 60.83 30.44 -36.64
CA THR A 645 61.04 31.10 -37.98
C THR A 645 59.86 30.71 -38.90
N LYS A 646 59.20 31.68 -39.55
CA LYS A 646 58.19 31.51 -40.66
C LYS A 646 56.91 30.73 -40.27
N ARG A 647 55.79 30.76 -41.01
CA ARG A 647 55.39 31.45 -42.27
C ARG A 647 53.89 31.80 -42.17
N GLU A 648 53.47 33.05 -42.44
CA GLU A 648 52.87 33.55 -43.72
C GLU A 648 51.65 32.76 -44.23
N ASP A 649 50.45 33.35 -44.08
CA ASP A 649 49.42 33.64 -45.11
C ASP A 649 48.13 34.15 -44.40
N GLU A 650 47.65 35.39 -44.62
CA GLU A 650 46.76 35.85 -45.73
C GLU A 650 45.32 35.28 -45.64
N LEU A 651 44.22 36.06 -45.71
CA LEU A 651 44.00 37.51 -45.84
C LEU A 651 42.52 37.91 -45.49
N LYS A 652 42.22 39.21 -45.35
CA LYS A 652 40.88 39.89 -45.28
C LYS A 652 40.13 39.76 -43.93
N ARG A 653 40.01 40.85 -43.14
CA ARG A 653 39.05 42.01 -43.19
C ARG A 653 37.68 41.70 -42.52
N SER A 654 37.11 42.54 -41.64
CA SER A 654 37.44 43.94 -41.30
C SER A 654 36.83 44.50 -39.99
N HIS A 655 37.57 45.46 -39.39
CA HIS A 655 37.13 46.70 -38.68
C HIS A 655 36.86 46.73 -37.15
N SER A 656 37.17 47.93 -36.59
CA SER A 656 36.88 48.50 -35.25
C SER A 656 37.43 47.75 -34.01
N SER A 657 38.53 48.21 -33.38
CA SER A 657 38.67 49.36 -32.43
C SER A 657 38.22 49.03 -30.99
N SER A 658 38.88 49.49 -29.91
CA SER A 658 40.14 50.25 -29.74
C SER A 658 40.74 50.01 -28.34
N ASN A 659 42.03 50.35 -28.19
CA ASN A 659 42.82 50.19 -26.96
C ASN A 659 42.17 50.80 -25.70
N HIS A 660 42.37 50.15 -24.54
CA HIS A 660 43.33 50.69 -23.57
C HIS A 660 43.91 49.64 -22.62
N ALA A 661 45.20 49.78 -22.30
CA ALA A 661 45.93 48.88 -21.40
C ALA A 661 45.69 49.18 -19.93
N SER A 662 45.77 48.14 -19.08
CA SER A 662 45.66 48.24 -17.63
C SER A 662 46.93 48.82 -16.97
N ARG A 663 46.76 49.45 -15.81
CA ARG A 663 47.83 49.59 -14.80
C ARG A 663 47.49 48.65 -13.65
N LEU A 664 48.39 47.73 -13.32
CA LEU A 664 48.28 46.91 -12.12
C LEU A 664 48.45 47.79 -10.87
N ALA A 665 47.81 47.37 -9.78
CA ALA A 665 48.10 47.87 -8.43
C ALA A 665 48.30 46.67 -7.50
N HIS A 666 49.53 46.50 -7.00
CA HIS A 666 49.85 45.57 -5.91
C HIS A 666 49.42 46.19 -4.59
N PHE A 667 48.97 45.40 -3.62
CA PHE A 667 48.77 45.86 -2.24
C PHE A 667 49.18 44.82 -1.21
N THR A 668 49.70 45.32 -0.08
CA THR A 668 50.16 44.60 1.11
C THR A 668 49.00 44.29 2.08
N SER A 669 49.33 43.59 3.17
CA SER A 669 48.49 43.45 4.35
C SER A 669 49.22 44.07 5.54
N ASP A 670 48.53 44.92 6.29
CA ASP A 670 49.07 45.60 7.47
C ASP A 670 48.57 44.90 8.75
N ASP A 671 49.43 44.84 9.76
CA ASP A 671 49.16 44.50 11.17
C ASP A 671 49.93 45.53 12.04
N SER A 672 49.31 46.01 13.13
CA SER A 672 49.83 46.92 14.20
C SER A 672 50.41 48.30 13.72
N ASP A 673 50.65 49.36 14.53
CA ASP A 673 51.09 49.53 15.93
C ASP A 673 50.35 50.68 16.71
N ASP A 674 50.84 51.03 17.91
CA ASP A 674 50.22 51.86 18.97
C ASP A 674 50.57 53.40 18.97
N GLU A 675 50.45 54.07 20.13
CA GLU A 675 50.36 55.53 20.37
C GLU A 675 51.69 56.34 20.27
N GLU A 676 51.61 57.66 19.99
CA GLU A 676 51.88 58.73 20.99
C GLU A 676 51.76 60.22 20.50
N THR A 677 51.35 61.11 21.43
CA THR A 677 51.63 62.58 21.55
C THR A 677 51.15 63.68 20.55
N LYS A 678 50.09 64.42 20.93
CA LYS A 678 49.95 65.89 21.29
C LYS A 678 50.57 67.02 20.40
N PRO A 679 50.10 68.32 20.45
CA PRO A 679 49.35 69.04 21.52
C PRO A 679 48.10 69.88 21.06
N LYS A 680 47.68 70.89 21.89
CA LYS A 680 46.37 71.61 21.91
C LYS A 680 46.29 72.96 21.14
N TYR A 681 45.05 73.42 20.85
CA TYR A 681 44.39 74.70 21.26
C TYR A 681 42.85 74.49 21.14
N GLU A 682 41.91 74.80 22.07
CA GLU A 682 41.41 76.09 22.67
C GLU A 682 40.63 76.96 21.63
N VAL A 683 39.41 77.53 21.86
CA VAL A 683 38.74 78.20 23.02
C VAL A 683 37.17 78.09 22.95
N GLU A 684 36.48 78.21 24.12
CA GLU A 684 35.05 78.57 24.51
C GLU A 684 33.87 78.69 23.48
N GLN A 685 32.55 78.72 23.81
CA GLN A 685 31.68 78.94 25.01
C GLN A 685 30.25 78.34 24.73
N THR A 686 29.12 78.33 25.49
CA THR A 686 28.59 78.86 26.79
C THR A 686 27.42 77.93 27.34
N GLU A 687 26.64 78.37 28.34
CA GLU A 687 25.43 77.74 28.98
C GLU A 687 24.24 78.78 29.05
N PRO A 688 23.08 78.63 29.77
CA PRO A 688 22.43 77.52 30.54
C PRO A 688 21.01 77.16 29.95
N GLU A 689 19.87 76.74 30.56
CA GLU A 689 19.21 76.61 31.91
C GLU A 689 18.40 75.27 31.99
N GLN A 690 17.77 74.72 33.07
CA GLN A 690 16.88 75.17 34.19
C GLN A 690 15.42 75.57 33.76
N ASN A 691 14.29 75.23 34.43
CA ASN A 691 14.02 74.34 35.60
C ASN A 691 12.51 73.94 35.77
N LEU A 692 12.20 73.00 36.71
CA LEU A 692 10.96 72.75 37.50
C LEU A 692 9.57 72.31 36.90
N ASN A 693 8.97 71.30 37.58
CA ASN A 693 7.59 71.10 38.16
C ASN A 693 6.30 71.70 37.49
N ASN A 694 5.08 71.16 37.64
CA ASN A 694 4.51 70.08 38.49
C ASN A 694 3.37 69.30 37.72
N GLU A 695 2.25 68.71 38.18
CA GLU A 695 1.49 68.61 39.46
C GLU A 695 0.61 67.31 39.50
N ASN A 696 -0.49 67.25 40.30
CA ASN A 696 -1.53 66.20 40.43
C ASN A 696 -2.88 66.88 40.88
N PRO A 697 -4.11 66.29 41.01
CA PRO A 697 -4.42 65.02 41.73
C PRO A 697 -5.74 64.25 41.35
N ALA A 698 -6.16 63.28 42.20
CA ALA A 698 -7.54 62.77 42.48
C ALA A 698 -8.28 61.99 41.35
N GLU A 699 -9.23 61.08 41.57
CA GLU A 699 -9.79 60.28 42.70
C GLU A 699 -10.57 59.10 42.03
N SER A 700 -10.90 57.91 42.57
CA SER A 700 -11.24 57.45 43.92
C SER A 700 -11.18 55.88 44.00
N SER A 701 -11.47 55.32 45.19
CA SER A 701 -11.54 53.87 45.54
C SER A 701 -13.02 53.45 45.83
N PRO A 702 -13.41 52.22 46.25
CA PRO A 702 -12.61 51.14 46.87
C PRO A 702 -13.02 49.66 46.57
N THR A 703 -12.50 48.80 47.44
CA THR A 703 -12.69 47.37 47.80
C THR A 703 -14.15 46.86 47.94
N GLU A 704 -14.50 45.57 48.17
CA GLU A 704 -13.78 44.37 48.67
C GLU A 704 -14.53 43.01 48.45
N ASN A 705 -13.80 41.87 48.57
CA ASN A 705 -14.16 40.54 49.14
C ASN A 705 -15.36 39.63 48.68
N ASN A 706 -15.09 38.30 48.74
CA ASN A 706 -16.02 37.14 48.83
C ASN A 706 -16.86 36.76 47.57
N SER A 707 -17.27 35.51 47.30
CA SER A 707 -17.15 34.18 47.98
C SER A 707 -17.17 32.98 47.00
N GLU A 708 -16.82 31.77 47.49
CA GLU A 708 -17.08 30.42 46.91
C GLU A 708 -18.58 29.99 46.96
N PRO A 709 -19.01 28.79 46.49
CA PRO A 709 -18.66 27.99 45.29
C PRO A 709 -19.95 27.55 44.50
N ILE A 710 -20.07 26.26 44.09
CA ILE A 710 -21.18 25.56 43.36
C ILE A 710 -21.09 25.64 41.81
N ALA A 711 -21.47 24.64 40.99
CA ALA A 711 -21.31 23.16 40.89
C ALA A 711 -22.24 22.64 39.76
N GLU A 712 -22.03 21.41 39.25
CA GLU A 712 -22.87 20.72 38.22
C GLU A 712 -22.89 21.39 36.80
N LYS A 713 -23.12 20.71 35.66
CA LYS A 713 -23.15 19.27 35.30
C LYS A 713 -23.00 19.07 33.77
N ASP A 714 -22.79 17.81 33.38
CA ASP A 714 -23.20 17.11 32.15
C ASP A 714 -23.29 17.87 30.79
N VAL A 715 -22.48 17.44 29.81
CA VAL A 715 -22.88 16.59 28.65
C VAL A 715 -21.65 15.93 28.04
#